data_AF-A0A1H9HVU8-F1
#
_entry.id   AF-A0A1H9HVU8-F1
#
_cell.length_a   1.000
_cell.length_b   1.000
_cell.length_c   1.000
_cell.angle_alpha   90.00
_cell.angle_beta   90.00
_cell.angle_gamma   90.00
#
_symmetry.space_group_name_H-M   'P 1'
#
loop_
_entity.id
_entity.type
_entity.pdbx_description
1 polymer ?
#
loop_
_entity_poly.entity_id
_entity_poly.type
_entity_poly.pdbx_seq_one_letter_code
_entity_poly.pdbx_strand_id
1 'polypeptide(L)'
;MDTSADPRMVMSTLQPDAPARQAELVSTARRDMGAVAAAVLGDRLVSLDPAEADDGRQYFVLRDSQGKSAQIWVDAIPLETGAIADTATNTASQNYVIRVSDRLPTEMLGRVLAHELGELTAVRERAADGLIPVREDLLRGGAELPADRRLSSADLGRVGELNWLAHQSNDTALSPRQQAEARAEFSALLDPYGIRPTVAMSDEAAFHAQERAARVRHRVAFESLSTDSVSLLATLAHPIEHLPPPDATALQASRDAALRAERQVEAFVAERDVSMPLPGYDQNGLPLPRDQLEPAAERWAEYRAQVSERTAAALEGQLAGGQLPLRKVVIGGGASLAGRDPQALLVDGAGRWHLDPGNGIVQSADQDRDLAQWMGVDPYTAVEDPRDRVSIHAVRIWEDQLATQGDVVNGRARLHLGNDGELLAEVRKFDQDGKESAAPLWVACDGTPSVATGLTPDVVPGMPRGATGVESRSEAVRLIGDRLRELAGNGVPGAREMRAWLTQAERAGADTQAVLGALESSALKDALTAGLDTDAAARMGNCFTALDSTRKWEAAREAAPGRALLGDEVAENRFDPRAAQHWIIAGSGGTGVANAEIILRENPDAAVTIVGSSPPAALQHQVQYPAMLAEYATGDNPRLTIVKAQVGAIETYRHESGQTWFQADYVDQNGEQATARADGYVTSLGRTNPLPPALQDLANEVRDHGGEISGDLLFDKDDQYIGYGLTFAVDGREHRVDVDGAASWQLPREIFAPETGIQADLNQMGLRGLPSETGNAAPGFSPIARQSALRARAVAAAAAGDPEAVRRTSTIPERWQRPDLDPKAVTRTPTPATPSTPRVAGIAGIAGSHLWETGMPQDRVNRPPAPAPIQQPQQQPPGHERPAPGVGMGD
;
A
#
# COMPACT_ATOMS: atom_id res chain seq x y z
N MET A 1 6.69 2.29 -17.67
CA MET A 1 6.81 2.37 -19.15
C MET A 1 5.48 2.09 -19.87
N ASP A 2 5.03 2.97 -20.79
CA ASP A 2 3.78 2.84 -21.60
C ASP A 2 4.06 2.18 -22.98
N THR A 3 3.13 1.34 -23.46
CA THR A 3 3.28 0.43 -24.60
C THR A 3 3.02 1.03 -25.98
N SER A 4 2.60 2.30 -26.05
CA SER A 4 2.24 2.98 -27.31
C SER A 4 3.35 3.05 -28.36
N ALA A 5 4.60 2.69 -28.03
CA ALA A 5 5.76 2.74 -28.91
C ALA A 5 6.21 1.39 -29.53
N ASP A 6 5.70 0.20 -29.11
CA ASP A 6 6.15 -1.08 -29.69
C ASP A 6 5.02 -2.11 -29.95
N PRO A 7 4.71 -2.41 -31.22
CA PRO A 7 3.64 -3.34 -31.62
C PRO A 7 3.86 -4.80 -31.21
N ARG A 8 5.08 -5.21 -30.84
CA ARG A 8 5.33 -6.59 -30.34
C ARG A 8 4.79 -6.81 -28.92
N MET A 9 4.45 -5.74 -28.20
CA MET A 9 4.02 -5.79 -26.79
C MET A 9 2.53 -6.12 -26.58
N VAL A 10 1.71 -6.12 -27.64
CA VAL A 10 0.25 -6.24 -27.55
C VAL A 10 -0.27 -7.70 -27.49
N MET A 11 0.58 -8.72 -27.71
CA MET A 11 0.11 -10.08 -28.09
C MET A 11 0.29 -11.23 -27.07
N SER A 12 0.59 -11.00 -25.79
CA SER A 12 0.73 -12.10 -24.81
C SER A 12 -0.51 -12.24 -23.91
N THR A 13 -1.58 -12.83 -24.44
CA THR A 13 -2.74 -13.26 -23.64
C THR A 13 -2.49 -14.63 -23.00
N LEU A 14 -2.67 -14.70 -21.67
CA LEU A 14 -2.91 -15.88 -20.83
C LEU A 14 -2.30 -17.21 -21.31
N GLN A 15 -1.09 -17.53 -20.85
CA GLN A 15 -0.52 -18.89 -20.95
C GLN A 15 -0.48 -19.57 -19.57
N PRO A 16 -0.67 -20.91 -19.52
CA PRO A 16 -0.92 -21.66 -18.28
C PRO A 16 0.26 -21.84 -17.31
N ASP A 17 1.49 -21.42 -17.65
CA ASP A 17 2.69 -21.67 -16.83
C ASP A 17 3.27 -20.38 -16.21
N ALA A 18 2.43 -19.54 -15.59
CA ALA A 18 2.84 -18.25 -15.05
C ALA A 18 4.01 -18.29 -14.05
N PRO A 19 4.09 -19.25 -13.09
CA PRO A 19 5.22 -19.32 -12.15
C PRO A 19 6.57 -19.62 -12.84
N ALA A 20 6.57 -20.50 -13.84
CA ALA A 20 7.80 -20.85 -14.57
C ALA A 20 8.35 -19.65 -15.35
N ARG A 21 7.47 -18.86 -15.96
CA ARG A 21 7.85 -17.64 -16.67
C ARG A 21 8.36 -16.56 -15.72
N GLN A 22 7.72 -16.36 -14.57
CA GLN A 22 8.22 -15.42 -13.56
C GLN A 22 9.63 -15.82 -13.08
N ALA A 23 9.86 -17.12 -12.85
CA ALA A 23 11.19 -17.63 -12.51
C ALA A 23 12.21 -17.36 -13.63
N GLU A 24 11.82 -17.59 -14.88
CA GLU A 24 12.67 -17.31 -16.05
C GLU A 24 13.04 -15.83 -16.14
N LEU A 25 12.07 -14.92 -16.02
CA LEU A 25 12.28 -13.47 -16.04
C LEU A 25 13.22 -13.03 -14.91
N VAL A 26 12.98 -13.46 -13.67
CA VAL A 26 13.86 -13.12 -12.53
C VAL A 26 15.26 -13.70 -12.72
N SER A 27 15.39 -14.94 -13.20
CA SER A 27 16.69 -15.56 -13.46
C SER A 27 17.47 -14.88 -14.60
N THR A 28 16.76 -14.36 -15.61
CA THR A 28 17.34 -13.66 -16.75
C THR A 28 17.75 -12.25 -16.33
N ALA A 29 16.91 -11.54 -15.58
CA ALA A 29 17.29 -10.27 -14.97
C ALA A 29 18.56 -10.42 -14.13
N ARG A 30 18.67 -11.51 -13.36
CA ARG A 30 19.87 -11.77 -12.55
C ARG A 30 21.15 -11.92 -13.37
N ARG A 31 21.04 -12.50 -14.56
CA ARG A 31 22.16 -12.76 -15.47
C ARG A 31 22.56 -11.50 -16.23
N ASP A 32 21.57 -10.75 -16.70
CA ASP A 32 21.78 -9.72 -17.73
C ASP A 32 21.91 -8.31 -17.13
N MET A 33 21.48 -8.08 -15.88
CA MET A 33 21.51 -6.76 -15.24
C MET A 33 22.91 -6.12 -15.25
N GLY A 34 23.98 -6.91 -15.09
CA GLY A 34 25.35 -6.38 -15.17
C GLY A 34 25.70 -5.79 -16.54
N ALA A 35 25.30 -6.47 -17.62
CA ALA A 35 25.50 -5.99 -18.99
C ALA A 35 24.60 -4.77 -19.29
N VAL A 36 23.35 -4.81 -18.82
CA VAL A 36 22.42 -3.68 -18.93
C VAL A 36 22.99 -2.44 -18.23
N ALA A 37 23.47 -2.59 -16.99
CA ALA A 37 24.06 -1.49 -16.24
C ALA A 37 25.30 -0.92 -16.92
N ALA A 38 26.18 -1.77 -17.46
CA ALA A 38 27.34 -1.31 -18.21
C ALA A 38 26.95 -0.50 -19.46
N ALA A 39 25.91 -0.94 -20.18
CA ALA A 39 25.42 -0.23 -21.36
C ALA A 39 24.77 1.12 -21.02
N VAL A 40 23.96 1.17 -19.96
CA VAL A 40 23.21 2.38 -19.57
C VAL A 40 24.10 3.43 -18.91
N LEU A 41 24.95 3.01 -17.97
CA LEU A 41 25.75 3.92 -17.14
C LEU A 41 27.14 4.20 -17.71
N GLY A 42 27.68 3.31 -18.57
CA GLY A 42 29.02 3.45 -19.14
C GLY A 42 30.10 3.68 -18.08
N ASP A 43 30.93 4.69 -18.29
CA ASP A 43 32.01 5.08 -17.37
C ASP A 43 31.53 5.51 -15.98
N ARG A 44 30.23 5.77 -15.80
CA ARG A 44 29.66 6.12 -14.51
C ARG A 44 29.46 4.92 -13.60
N LEU A 45 29.41 3.70 -14.15
CA LEU A 45 29.29 2.47 -13.37
C LEU A 45 30.62 2.11 -12.71
N VAL A 46 30.64 2.00 -11.38
CA VAL A 46 31.81 1.51 -10.63
C VAL A 46 31.67 0.02 -10.38
N SER A 47 30.53 -0.42 -9.82
CA SER A 47 30.21 -1.83 -9.67
C SER A 47 28.70 -2.06 -9.59
N LEU A 48 28.28 -3.27 -9.93
CA LEU A 48 26.95 -3.77 -9.67
C LEU A 48 27.09 -5.19 -9.10
N ASP A 49 27.00 -5.30 -7.79
CA ASP A 49 27.32 -6.54 -7.07
C ASP A 49 26.02 -7.23 -6.62
N PRO A 50 25.81 -8.52 -6.92
CA PRO A 50 24.68 -9.26 -6.38
C PRO A 50 24.84 -9.45 -4.87
N ALA A 51 23.73 -9.34 -4.14
CA ALA A 51 23.64 -9.54 -2.71
C ALA A 51 22.34 -10.28 -2.35
N GLU A 52 22.26 -10.76 -1.11
CA GLU A 52 21.13 -11.51 -0.58
C GLU A 52 20.76 -10.95 0.79
N ALA A 53 19.46 -10.73 1.00
CA ALA A 53 18.92 -10.28 2.27
C ALA A 53 18.66 -11.47 3.21
N ASP A 54 18.39 -11.17 4.48
CA ASP A 54 18.16 -12.19 5.52
C ASP A 54 16.96 -13.12 5.19
N ASP A 55 16.03 -12.67 4.36
CA ASP A 55 14.87 -13.44 3.90
C ASP A 55 15.12 -14.26 2.62
N GLY A 56 16.38 -14.30 2.15
CA GLY A 56 16.80 -15.04 0.95
C GLY A 56 16.47 -14.35 -0.38
N ARG A 57 15.84 -13.17 -0.37
CA ARG A 57 15.65 -12.38 -1.58
C ARG A 57 16.99 -11.82 -2.06
N GLN A 58 17.20 -11.87 -3.36
CA GLN A 58 18.39 -11.31 -4.00
C GLN A 58 18.13 -9.91 -4.51
N TYR A 59 19.15 -9.07 -4.44
CA TYR A 59 19.16 -7.70 -4.92
C TYR A 59 20.54 -7.35 -5.48
N PHE A 60 20.66 -6.18 -6.10
CA PHE A 60 21.93 -5.65 -6.59
C PHE A 60 22.33 -4.42 -5.80
N VAL A 61 23.62 -4.31 -5.48
CA VAL A 61 24.23 -3.10 -4.94
C VAL A 61 24.88 -2.35 -6.09
N LEU A 62 24.23 -1.28 -6.55
CA LEU A 62 24.77 -0.36 -7.54
C LEU A 62 25.70 0.64 -6.86
N ARG A 63 26.93 0.76 -7.37
CA ARG A 63 27.89 1.82 -7.03
C ARG A 63 28.21 2.61 -8.29
N ASP A 64 28.04 3.92 -8.22
CA ASP A 64 28.41 4.82 -9.30
C ASP A 64 29.63 5.69 -8.94
N SER A 65 30.13 6.39 -9.94
CA SER A 65 31.25 7.34 -9.84
C SER A 65 31.00 8.52 -8.88
N GLN A 66 29.76 8.73 -8.42
CA GLN A 66 29.41 9.77 -7.44
C GLN A 66 29.49 9.27 -5.99
N GLY A 67 29.83 7.99 -5.76
CA GLY A 67 30.26 7.47 -4.46
C GLY A 67 29.14 7.05 -3.50
N LYS A 68 27.86 7.11 -3.90
CA LYS A 68 26.74 6.58 -3.10
C LYS A 68 26.31 5.21 -3.65
N SER A 69 25.94 4.29 -2.77
CA SER A 69 25.38 3.00 -3.16
C SER A 69 23.85 3.03 -3.20
N ALA A 70 23.26 2.31 -4.14
CA ALA A 70 21.82 2.06 -4.21
C ALA A 70 21.54 0.55 -4.22
N GLN A 71 20.41 0.13 -3.65
CA GLN A 71 19.94 -1.25 -3.71
C GLN A 71 18.84 -1.37 -4.76
N ILE A 72 18.98 -2.31 -5.68
CA ILE A 72 18.05 -2.56 -6.78
C ILE A 72 17.48 -3.96 -6.65
N TRP A 73 16.17 -4.02 -6.48
CA TRP A 73 15.38 -5.25 -6.40
C TRP A 73 14.67 -5.46 -7.72
N VAL A 74 14.56 -6.72 -8.15
CA VAL A 74 13.83 -7.07 -9.38
C VAL A 74 12.90 -8.25 -9.09
N ASP A 75 11.61 -8.09 -9.39
CA ASP A 75 10.64 -9.19 -9.34
C ASP A 75 9.73 -9.14 -10.58
N ALA A 76 9.21 -10.30 -10.97
CA ALA A 76 8.23 -10.45 -12.04
C ALA A 76 6.85 -10.70 -11.42
N ILE A 77 5.91 -9.76 -11.59
CA ILE A 77 4.59 -9.79 -10.93
C ILE A 77 3.46 -9.51 -11.93
N PRO A 78 2.20 -9.83 -11.58
CA PRO A 78 1.05 -9.36 -12.35
C PRO A 78 0.98 -7.83 -12.36
N LEU A 79 0.99 -7.23 -13.54
CA LEU A 79 0.76 -5.79 -13.75
C LEU A 79 -0.50 -5.57 -14.60
N GLU A 80 -1.03 -4.35 -14.59
CA GLU A 80 -2.19 -3.95 -15.39
C GLU A 80 -1.92 -4.15 -16.90
N THR A 81 -2.97 -4.42 -17.68
CA THR A 81 -2.84 -4.44 -19.15
C THR A 81 -2.27 -3.11 -19.65
N GLY A 82 -1.21 -3.19 -20.45
CA GLY A 82 -0.48 -2.03 -20.98
C GLY A 82 0.72 -1.61 -20.13
N ALA A 83 0.84 -2.09 -18.88
CA ALA A 83 2.02 -1.91 -18.06
C ALA A 83 3.01 -3.08 -18.25
N ILE A 84 4.23 -2.77 -18.67
CA ILE A 84 5.30 -3.76 -18.90
C ILE A 84 6.33 -3.80 -17.79
N ALA A 85 6.63 -2.64 -17.19
CA ALA A 85 7.41 -2.49 -15.99
C ALA A 85 7.17 -1.12 -15.36
N ASP A 86 7.50 -1.04 -14.08
CA ASP A 86 7.65 0.20 -13.34
C ASP A 86 8.75 0.06 -12.28
N THR A 87 9.20 1.21 -11.76
CA THR A 87 10.16 1.27 -10.65
C THR A 87 9.53 2.00 -9.46
N ALA A 88 9.39 1.31 -8.32
CA ALA A 88 9.11 1.97 -7.06
C ALA A 88 10.41 2.61 -6.54
N THR A 89 10.37 3.92 -6.32
CA THR A 89 11.56 4.73 -6.00
C THR A 89 11.58 5.13 -4.52
N ASN A 90 12.68 4.85 -3.83
CA ASN A 90 12.90 5.32 -2.47
C ASN A 90 14.28 5.99 -2.34
N THR A 91 14.32 7.29 -2.65
CA THR A 91 15.54 8.11 -2.57
C THR A 91 15.95 8.42 -1.12
N ALA A 92 15.03 8.30 -0.15
CA ALA A 92 15.32 8.49 1.27
C ALA A 92 16.23 7.37 1.81
N SER A 93 15.98 6.11 1.43
CA SER A 93 16.79 4.97 1.86
C SER A 93 17.69 4.38 0.77
N GLN A 94 17.71 4.97 -0.44
CA GLN A 94 18.45 4.50 -1.62
C GLN A 94 18.07 3.06 -2.04
N ASN A 95 16.78 2.74 -1.94
CA ASN A 95 16.20 1.47 -2.38
C ASN A 95 15.30 1.68 -3.59
N TYR A 96 15.36 0.75 -4.54
CA TYR A 96 14.58 0.81 -5.77
C TYR A 96 14.07 -0.58 -6.12
N VAL A 97 12.79 -0.71 -6.44
CA VAL A 97 12.18 -1.99 -6.78
C VAL A 97 11.64 -1.92 -8.21
N ILE A 98 12.30 -2.63 -9.12
CA ILE A 98 11.88 -2.79 -10.51
C ILE A 98 10.88 -3.96 -10.55
N ARG A 99 9.64 -3.66 -10.91
CA ARG A 99 8.57 -4.64 -11.07
C ARG A 99 8.34 -4.84 -12.55
N VAL A 100 8.55 -6.06 -13.03
CA VAL A 100 8.36 -6.42 -14.43
C VAL A 100 7.06 -7.21 -14.57
N SER A 101 6.32 -6.97 -15.64
CA SER A 101 5.12 -7.73 -15.96
C SER A 101 5.47 -9.21 -16.16
N ASP A 102 4.75 -10.10 -15.49
CA ASP A 102 4.84 -11.55 -15.70
C ASP A 102 4.42 -11.97 -17.12
N ARG A 103 3.86 -11.06 -17.92
CA ARG A 103 3.52 -11.26 -19.34
C ARG A 103 4.63 -10.81 -20.29
N LEU A 104 5.70 -10.19 -19.80
CA LEU A 104 6.79 -9.69 -20.62
C LEU A 104 7.52 -10.85 -21.34
N PRO A 105 7.74 -10.78 -22.66
CA PRO A 105 8.63 -11.71 -23.35
C PRO A 105 10.07 -11.57 -22.85
N THR A 106 10.74 -12.69 -22.54
CA THR A 106 12.10 -12.69 -21.97
C THR A 106 13.11 -11.94 -22.85
N GLU A 107 12.95 -11.99 -24.18
CA GLU A 107 13.80 -11.27 -25.14
C GLU A 107 13.74 -9.74 -25.01
N MET A 108 12.65 -9.20 -24.44
CA MET A 108 12.49 -7.76 -24.23
C MET A 108 13.04 -7.28 -22.89
N LEU A 109 13.34 -8.21 -21.97
CA LEU A 109 13.70 -7.90 -20.59
C LEU A 109 14.91 -6.97 -20.50
N GLY A 110 15.98 -7.23 -21.26
CA GLY A 110 17.17 -6.37 -21.24
C GLY A 110 16.88 -4.91 -21.60
N ARG A 111 15.99 -4.68 -22.59
CA ARG A 111 15.56 -3.33 -23.00
C ARG A 111 14.72 -2.65 -21.92
N VAL A 112 13.79 -3.40 -21.32
CA VAL A 112 12.94 -2.89 -20.23
C VAL A 112 13.79 -2.54 -19.00
N LEU A 113 14.71 -3.42 -18.60
CA LEU A 113 15.65 -3.13 -17.49
C LEU A 113 16.52 -1.90 -17.80
N ALA A 114 16.91 -1.71 -19.07
CA ALA A 114 17.68 -0.53 -19.46
C ALA A 114 16.87 0.77 -19.32
N HIS A 115 15.58 0.74 -19.66
CA HIS A 115 14.66 1.84 -19.42
C HIS A 115 14.56 2.18 -17.93
N GLU A 116 14.21 1.19 -17.12
CA GLU A 116 13.99 1.36 -15.69
C GLU A 116 15.28 1.81 -14.97
N LEU A 117 16.45 1.31 -15.37
CA LEU A 117 17.73 1.75 -14.82
C LEU A 117 18.11 3.19 -15.23
N GLY A 118 17.76 3.59 -16.46
CA GLY A 118 17.91 4.97 -16.93
C GLY A 118 17.06 5.93 -16.12
N GLU A 119 15.79 5.60 -15.90
CA GLU A 119 14.90 6.39 -15.05
C GLU A 119 15.41 6.46 -13.59
N LEU A 120 15.78 5.31 -13.02
CA LEU A 120 16.28 5.20 -11.65
C LEU A 120 17.48 6.13 -11.42
N THR A 121 18.45 6.09 -12.32
CA THR A 121 19.67 6.90 -12.21
C THR A 121 19.35 8.38 -12.31
N ALA A 122 18.47 8.76 -13.24
CA ALA A 122 17.99 10.14 -13.39
C ALA A 122 17.31 10.66 -12.10
N VAL A 123 16.41 9.85 -11.53
CA VAL A 123 15.68 10.21 -10.32
C VAL A 123 16.63 10.40 -9.14
N ARG A 124 17.63 9.51 -9.03
CA ARG A 124 18.64 9.52 -7.96
C ARG A 124 19.56 10.74 -8.02
N GLU A 125 20.06 11.09 -9.21
CA GLU A 125 20.88 12.30 -9.41
C GLU A 125 20.11 13.55 -9.05
N ARG A 126 18.92 13.71 -9.65
CA ARG A 126 18.05 14.86 -9.40
C ARG A 126 17.69 14.98 -7.90
N ALA A 127 17.38 13.87 -7.23
CA ALA A 127 17.10 13.89 -5.79
C ALA A 127 18.32 14.25 -4.95
N ALA A 128 19.52 13.85 -5.36
CA ALA A 128 20.76 14.22 -4.67
C ALA A 128 21.02 15.73 -4.70
N ASP A 129 20.56 16.40 -5.76
CA ASP A 129 20.61 17.85 -5.93
C ASP A 129 19.38 18.58 -5.35
N GLY A 130 18.42 17.86 -4.75
CA GLY A 130 17.20 18.43 -4.18
C GLY A 130 16.24 19.02 -5.23
N LEU A 131 16.33 18.58 -6.50
CA LEU A 131 15.56 19.15 -7.60
C LEU A 131 14.23 18.39 -7.79
N ILE A 132 13.17 19.09 -8.19
CA ILE A 132 11.91 18.47 -8.63
C ILE A 132 12.03 17.89 -10.05
N PRO A 133 11.23 16.88 -10.43
CA PRO A 133 11.33 16.26 -11.75
C PRO A 133 10.89 17.20 -12.88
N VAL A 134 11.49 17.01 -14.06
CA VAL A 134 11.04 17.66 -15.30
C VAL A 134 9.76 16.94 -15.76
N ARG A 135 8.67 17.69 -15.89
CA ARG A 135 7.32 17.14 -16.15
C ARG A 135 7.05 16.81 -17.61
N GLU A 136 7.59 17.61 -18.51
CA GLU A 136 7.35 17.46 -19.95
C GLU A 136 8.47 16.63 -20.58
N ASP A 137 8.09 15.58 -21.29
CA ASP A 137 9.02 14.74 -22.04
C ASP A 137 9.52 15.47 -23.29
N LEU A 138 10.83 15.64 -23.38
CA LEU A 138 11.50 16.18 -24.55
C LEU A 138 11.54 15.18 -25.70
N LEU A 139 11.67 13.88 -25.42
CA LEU A 139 11.74 12.80 -26.41
C LEU A 139 10.35 12.29 -26.82
N ARG A 140 9.39 13.19 -26.98
CA ARG A 140 8.10 12.89 -27.60
C ARG A 140 8.15 13.20 -29.11
N GLY A 141 7.68 12.28 -29.95
CA GLY A 141 7.58 12.48 -31.39
C GLY A 141 6.77 13.72 -31.80
N GLY A 142 7.14 14.34 -32.94
CA GLY A 142 6.45 15.51 -33.49
C GLY A 142 7.30 16.78 -33.59
N ALA A 143 6.69 17.87 -34.07
CA ALA A 143 7.35 19.15 -34.31
C ALA A 143 7.38 20.08 -33.08
N GLU A 144 6.52 19.83 -32.09
CA GLU A 144 6.43 20.63 -30.88
C GLU A 144 7.54 20.25 -29.89
N LEU A 145 8.08 21.25 -29.21
CA LEU A 145 9.08 21.09 -28.16
C LEU A 145 8.53 21.68 -26.86
N PRO A 146 8.82 21.05 -25.71
CA PRO A 146 8.49 21.62 -24.41
C PRO A 146 9.18 22.96 -24.20
N ALA A 147 8.59 23.78 -23.32
CA ALA A 147 9.14 25.10 -22.99
C ALA A 147 10.50 24.95 -22.28
N ASP A 148 10.59 23.96 -21.39
CA ASP A 148 11.82 23.55 -20.74
C ASP A 148 12.54 22.48 -21.57
N ARG A 149 13.74 22.77 -22.04
CA ARG A 149 14.51 21.88 -22.93
C ARG A 149 15.46 20.99 -22.14
N ARG A 150 14.91 20.24 -21.18
CA ARG A 150 15.61 19.26 -20.36
C ARG A 150 15.00 17.88 -20.55
N LEU A 151 15.80 16.83 -20.36
CA LEU A 151 15.30 15.46 -20.37
C LEU A 151 14.54 15.18 -19.07
N SER A 152 13.36 14.58 -19.20
CA SER A 152 12.66 13.98 -18.05
C SER A 152 13.35 12.69 -17.60
N SER A 153 12.92 12.15 -16.45
CA SER A 153 13.36 10.81 -16.03
C SER A 153 12.96 9.75 -17.05
N ALA A 154 11.76 9.85 -17.63
CA ALA A 154 11.29 8.95 -18.68
C ALA A 154 12.12 9.09 -19.97
N ASP A 155 12.53 10.30 -20.33
CA ASP A 155 13.46 10.49 -21.45
C ASP A 155 14.82 9.81 -21.21
N LEU A 156 15.32 9.84 -19.97
CA LEU A 156 16.55 9.13 -19.62
C LEU A 156 16.37 7.61 -19.61
N GLY A 157 15.18 7.11 -19.31
CA GLY A 157 14.80 5.72 -19.57
C GLY A 157 14.85 5.38 -21.07
N ARG A 158 14.26 6.22 -21.93
CA ARG A 158 14.31 6.05 -23.40
C ARG A 158 15.75 6.06 -23.94
N VAL A 159 16.60 6.93 -23.39
CA VAL A 159 18.04 6.93 -23.72
C VAL A 159 18.72 5.63 -23.27
N GLY A 160 18.36 5.10 -22.09
CA GLY A 160 18.81 3.79 -21.62
C GLY A 160 18.50 2.66 -22.60
N GLU A 161 17.30 2.65 -23.18
CA GLU A 161 16.92 1.67 -24.22
C GLU A 161 17.77 1.78 -25.48
N LEU A 162 18.02 3.01 -25.95
CA LEU A 162 18.89 3.25 -27.09
C LEU A 162 20.31 2.75 -26.81
N ASN A 163 20.85 3.04 -25.63
CA ASN A 163 22.18 2.58 -25.21
C ASN A 163 22.28 1.06 -25.15
N TRP A 164 21.25 0.38 -24.65
CA TRP A 164 21.18 -1.07 -24.65
C TRP A 164 21.15 -1.67 -26.07
N LEU A 165 20.25 -1.18 -26.93
CA LEU A 165 20.13 -1.67 -28.30
C LEU A 165 21.38 -1.40 -29.13
N ALA A 166 22.04 -0.26 -28.91
CA ALA A 166 23.31 0.06 -29.55
C ALA A 166 24.42 -0.91 -29.11
N HIS A 167 24.50 -1.19 -27.81
CA HIS A 167 25.43 -2.18 -27.27
C HIS A 167 25.19 -3.58 -27.88
N GLN A 168 23.94 -4.05 -27.89
CA GLN A 168 23.56 -5.34 -28.49
C GLN A 168 23.89 -5.39 -30.00
N SER A 169 23.72 -4.30 -30.74
CA SER A 169 24.04 -4.26 -32.16
C SER A 169 25.54 -4.46 -32.46
N ASN A 170 26.41 -4.15 -31.50
CA ASN A 170 27.86 -4.26 -31.61
C ASN A 170 28.44 -5.45 -30.82
N ASP A 171 27.61 -6.18 -30.06
CA ASP A 171 28.08 -7.27 -29.21
C ASP A 171 28.45 -8.50 -30.04
N THR A 172 29.76 -8.76 -30.15
CA THR A 172 30.33 -9.90 -30.88
C THR A 172 29.97 -11.27 -30.30
N ALA A 173 29.46 -11.34 -29.06
CA ALA A 173 28.95 -12.58 -28.49
C ALA A 173 27.58 -12.98 -29.05
N LEU A 174 26.84 -12.05 -29.64
CA LEU A 174 25.55 -12.30 -30.27
C LEU A 174 25.70 -12.77 -31.72
N SER A 175 24.69 -13.49 -32.21
CA SER A 175 24.65 -13.86 -33.62
C SER A 175 24.47 -12.63 -34.51
N PRO A 176 24.95 -12.64 -35.78
CA PRO A 176 24.74 -11.53 -36.72
C PRO A 176 23.26 -11.17 -36.92
N ARG A 177 22.37 -12.16 -36.74
CA ARG A 177 20.92 -11.94 -36.79
C ARG A 177 20.43 -11.10 -35.61
N GLN A 178 20.84 -11.44 -34.39
CA GLN A 178 20.47 -10.70 -33.18
C GLN A 178 21.03 -9.28 -33.20
N GLN A 179 22.26 -9.09 -33.68
CA GLN A 179 22.84 -7.76 -33.89
C GLN A 179 22.03 -6.92 -34.88
N ALA A 180 21.60 -7.52 -36.00
CA ALA A 180 20.75 -6.85 -36.99
C ALA A 180 19.34 -6.54 -36.46
N GLU A 181 18.76 -7.43 -35.66
CA GLU A 181 17.47 -7.21 -34.98
C GLU A 181 17.58 -6.04 -33.98
N ALA A 182 18.63 -5.99 -33.16
CA ALA A 182 18.88 -4.87 -32.24
C ALA A 182 19.08 -3.53 -32.98
N ARG A 183 19.83 -3.53 -34.09
CA ARG A 183 19.98 -2.34 -34.96
C ARG A 183 18.65 -1.88 -35.55
N ALA A 184 17.81 -2.82 -36.00
CA ALA A 184 16.50 -2.51 -36.55
C ALA A 184 15.56 -1.92 -35.48
N GLU A 185 15.57 -2.47 -34.26
CA GLU A 185 14.80 -1.94 -33.13
C GLU A 185 15.31 -0.55 -32.71
N PHE A 186 16.62 -0.34 -32.65
CA PHE A 186 17.20 0.97 -32.40
C PHE A 186 16.68 1.99 -33.42
N SER A 187 16.71 1.64 -34.71
CA SER A 187 16.17 2.50 -35.77
C SER A 187 14.69 2.78 -35.58
N ALA A 188 13.88 1.78 -35.21
CA ALA A 188 12.45 1.94 -35.01
C ALA A 188 12.12 2.95 -33.89
N LEU A 189 12.82 2.91 -32.75
CA LEU A 189 12.57 3.78 -31.61
C LEU A 189 12.88 5.27 -31.86
N LEU A 190 13.68 5.60 -32.89
CA LEU A 190 13.97 7.00 -33.23
C LEU A 190 12.72 7.78 -33.70
N ASP A 191 11.71 7.08 -34.23
CA ASP A 191 10.43 7.67 -34.65
C ASP A 191 9.60 8.16 -33.45
N PRO A 192 9.18 7.29 -32.50
CA PRO A 192 8.41 7.72 -31.33
C PRO A 192 9.21 8.65 -30.41
N TYR A 193 10.55 8.56 -30.39
CA TYR A 193 11.40 9.46 -29.59
C TYR A 193 11.63 10.82 -30.26
N GLY A 194 11.12 11.01 -31.48
CA GLY A 194 11.20 12.27 -32.22
C GLY A 194 12.62 12.68 -32.60
N ILE A 195 13.59 11.77 -32.54
CA ILE A 195 14.99 11.98 -32.91
C ILE A 195 15.18 11.90 -34.44
N ARG A 196 14.17 11.37 -35.15
CA ARG A 196 14.09 11.36 -36.62
C ARG A 196 12.75 11.94 -37.10
N PRO A 197 12.72 12.76 -38.17
CA PRO A 197 11.46 13.17 -38.79
C PRO A 197 10.71 11.99 -39.41
N THR A 198 9.40 11.90 -39.18
CA THR A 198 8.54 10.82 -39.68
C THR A 198 7.66 11.25 -40.85
N VAL A 199 7.42 12.56 -40.99
CA VAL A 199 6.67 13.13 -42.11
C VAL A 199 7.44 13.02 -43.42
N ALA A 200 6.71 12.84 -44.51
CA ALA A 200 7.29 12.74 -45.85
C ALA A 200 7.99 14.05 -46.24
N MET A 201 9.13 13.94 -46.91
CA MET A 201 9.89 15.11 -47.40
C MET A 201 9.10 15.98 -48.39
N SER A 202 8.03 15.44 -49.00
CA SER A 202 7.13 16.20 -49.88
C SER A 202 6.27 17.23 -49.15
N ASP A 203 6.12 17.12 -47.82
CA ASP A 203 5.52 18.16 -46.97
C ASP A 203 6.65 19.02 -46.34
N GLU A 204 7.22 19.93 -47.15
CA GLU A 204 8.43 20.69 -46.78
C GLU A 204 8.29 21.44 -45.46
N ALA A 205 7.13 22.05 -45.19
CA ALA A 205 6.92 22.85 -43.99
C ALA A 205 6.89 21.98 -42.73
N ALA A 206 6.12 20.88 -42.76
CA ALA A 206 6.04 19.94 -41.64
C ALA A 206 7.38 19.21 -41.44
N PHE A 207 8.03 18.81 -42.53
CA PHE A 207 9.34 18.16 -42.51
C PHE A 207 10.40 19.03 -41.84
N HIS A 208 10.55 20.28 -42.29
CA HIS A 208 11.53 21.18 -41.68
C HIS A 208 11.22 21.50 -40.21
N ALA A 209 9.95 21.50 -39.80
CA ALA A 209 9.59 21.68 -38.40
C ALA A 209 10.02 20.48 -37.55
N GLN A 210 9.71 19.25 -37.97
CA GLN A 210 10.15 18.03 -37.28
C GLN A 210 11.67 17.86 -37.31
N GLU A 211 12.33 18.18 -38.41
CA GLU A 211 13.78 18.11 -38.54
C GLU A 211 14.47 19.04 -37.53
N ARG A 212 13.96 20.27 -37.35
CA ARG A 212 14.47 21.19 -36.32
C ARG A 212 14.27 20.64 -34.91
N ALA A 213 13.10 20.09 -34.62
CA ALA A 213 12.80 19.49 -33.31
C ALA A 213 13.71 18.30 -33.02
N ALA A 214 13.89 17.40 -33.99
CA ALA A 214 14.78 16.24 -33.92
C ALA A 214 16.24 16.64 -33.62
N ARG A 215 16.75 17.70 -34.27
CA ARG A 215 18.10 18.22 -33.97
C ARG A 215 18.25 18.75 -32.56
N VAL A 216 17.20 19.36 -31.99
CA VAL A 216 17.21 19.82 -30.59
C VAL A 216 17.22 18.63 -29.65
N ARG A 217 16.34 17.65 -29.85
CA ARG A 217 16.29 16.41 -29.05
C ARG A 217 17.62 15.68 -29.05
N HIS A 218 18.20 15.49 -30.24
CA HIS A 218 19.52 14.86 -30.38
C HIS A 218 20.61 15.64 -29.61
N ARG A 219 20.65 16.97 -29.72
CA ARG A 219 21.65 17.78 -29.03
C ARG A 219 21.54 17.67 -27.51
N VAL A 220 20.32 17.69 -26.97
CA VAL A 220 20.09 17.59 -25.53
C VAL A 220 20.38 16.17 -25.03
N ALA A 221 20.01 15.13 -25.78
CA ALA A 221 20.27 13.74 -25.43
C ALA A 221 21.74 13.32 -25.58
N PHE A 222 22.56 14.08 -26.32
CA PHE A 222 23.93 13.71 -26.70
C PHE A 222 24.82 13.31 -25.52
N GLU A 223 24.74 14.02 -24.40
CA GLU A 223 25.58 13.76 -23.23
C GLU A 223 25.20 12.49 -22.46
N SER A 224 23.99 11.97 -22.68
CA SER A 224 23.48 10.75 -22.04
C SER A 224 23.56 9.52 -22.94
N LEU A 225 23.90 9.70 -24.22
CA LEU A 225 24.03 8.62 -25.19
C LEU A 225 25.42 7.97 -25.10
N SER A 226 25.47 6.64 -25.19
CA SER A 226 26.72 5.91 -25.31
C SER A 226 27.42 6.20 -26.64
N THR A 227 28.72 5.96 -26.72
CA THR A 227 29.50 6.08 -27.96
C THR A 227 28.89 5.27 -29.11
N ASP A 228 28.40 4.07 -28.80
CA ASP A 228 27.74 3.18 -29.75
C ASP A 228 26.42 3.77 -30.25
N SER A 229 25.60 4.33 -29.35
CA SER A 229 24.36 5.03 -29.71
C SER A 229 24.63 6.23 -30.61
N VAL A 230 25.63 7.05 -30.29
CA VAL A 230 26.03 8.21 -31.10
C VAL A 230 26.45 7.76 -32.51
N SER A 231 27.22 6.67 -32.61
CA SER A 231 27.63 6.08 -33.89
C SER A 231 26.44 5.61 -34.71
N LEU A 232 25.49 4.90 -34.09
CA LEU A 232 24.27 4.45 -34.77
C LEU A 232 23.39 5.61 -35.22
N LEU A 233 23.18 6.63 -34.38
CA LEU A 233 22.39 7.82 -34.72
C LEU A 233 22.93 8.54 -35.95
N ALA A 234 24.25 8.67 -36.08
CA ALA A 234 24.87 9.27 -37.27
C ALA A 234 24.47 8.55 -38.58
N THR A 235 24.12 7.27 -38.50
CA THR A 235 23.71 6.44 -39.65
C THR A 235 22.20 6.25 -39.79
N LEU A 236 21.43 6.26 -38.70
CA LEU A 236 20.02 5.85 -38.66
C LEU A 236 19.03 6.99 -38.40
N ALA A 237 19.48 8.15 -37.90
CA ALA A 237 18.62 9.30 -37.60
C ALA A 237 18.31 10.17 -38.83
N HIS A 238 18.18 9.54 -40.00
CA HIS A 238 17.85 10.19 -41.28
C HIS A 238 16.47 9.73 -41.76
N PRO A 239 15.74 10.53 -42.56
CA PRO A 239 14.48 10.12 -43.18
C PRO A 239 14.61 8.77 -43.87
N ILE A 240 13.52 8.00 -43.93
CA ILE A 240 13.53 6.61 -44.44
C ILE A 240 14.10 6.52 -45.86
N GLU A 241 13.90 7.57 -46.67
CA GLU A 241 14.38 7.73 -48.04
C GLU A 241 15.91 7.82 -48.15
N HIS A 242 16.59 8.22 -47.07
CA HIS A 242 18.04 8.36 -46.99
C HIS A 242 18.72 7.20 -46.24
N LEU A 243 17.95 6.24 -45.72
CA LEU A 243 18.50 5.07 -45.05
C LEU A 243 19.03 4.03 -46.06
N PRO A 244 20.05 3.24 -45.69
CA PRO A 244 20.45 2.07 -46.48
C PRO A 244 19.27 1.11 -46.71
N PRO A 245 19.18 0.41 -47.86
CA PRO A 245 18.02 -0.43 -48.18
C PRO A 245 17.62 -1.47 -47.11
N PRO A 246 18.56 -2.16 -46.43
CA PRO A 246 18.20 -3.07 -45.32
C PRO A 246 17.55 -2.35 -44.14
N ASP A 247 18.11 -1.20 -43.73
CA ASP A 247 17.61 -0.40 -42.60
C ASP A 247 16.24 0.23 -42.94
N ALA A 248 16.07 0.73 -44.17
CA ALA A 248 14.79 1.26 -44.66
C ALA A 248 13.69 0.18 -44.68
N THR A 249 14.03 -1.03 -45.14
CA THR A 249 13.09 -2.16 -45.17
C THR A 249 12.66 -2.57 -43.77
N ALA A 250 13.62 -2.68 -42.85
CA ALA A 250 13.34 -3.04 -41.46
C ALA A 250 12.48 -1.97 -40.76
N LEU A 251 12.78 -0.69 -41.00
CA LEU A 251 12.00 0.42 -40.47
C LEU A 251 10.56 0.42 -41.03
N GLN A 252 10.38 0.22 -42.33
CA GLN A 252 9.06 0.14 -42.93
C GLN A 252 8.24 -1.01 -42.32
N ALA A 253 8.84 -2.18 -42.13
CA ALA A 253 8.18 -3.32 -41.50
C ALA A 253 7.76 -3.01 -40.05
N SER A 254 8.56 -2.23 -39.31
CA SER A 254 8.22 -1.75 -37.97
C SER A 254 7.05 -0.76 -37.99
N ARG A 255 7.07 0.24 -38.89
CA ARG A 255 5.96 1.19 -39.08
C ARG A 255 4.66 0.48 -39.45
N ASP A 256 4.73 -0.51 -40.34
CA ASP A 256 3.57 -1.32 -40.74
C ASP A 256 3.05 -2.21 -39.60
N ALA A 257 3.93 -2.64 -38.69
CA ALA A 257 3.53 -3.35 -37.47
C ALA A 257 2.87 -2.40 -36.46
N ALA A 258 3.43 -1.20 -36.26
CA ALA A 258 2.87 -0.17 -35.38
C ALA A 258 1.46 0.23 -35.83
N LEU A 259 1.27 0.50 -37.13
CA LEU A 259 -0.04 0.80 -37.70
C LEU A 259 -1.06 -0.33 -37.55
N ARG A 260 -0.61 -1.59 -37.57
CA ARG A 260 -1.50 -2.75 -37.31
C ARG A 260 -1.87 -2.84 -35.83
N ALA A 261 -0.93 -2.60 -34.93
CA ALA A 261 -1.19 -2.57 -33.49
C ALA A 261 -2.11 -1.40 -33.12
N GLU A 262 -1.88 -0.19 -33.65
CA GLU A 262 -2.72 0.99 -33.45
C GLU A 262 -4.18 0.70 -33.86
N ARG A 263 -4.40 0.09 -35.04
CA ARG A 263 -5.75 -0.33 -35.48
C ARG A 263 -6.38 -1.41 -34.62
N GLN A 264 -5.58 -2.28 -33.99
CA GLN A 264 -6.07 -3.28 -33.05
C GLN A 264 -6.41 -2.66 -31.69
N VAL A 265 -5.65 -1.65 -31.25
CA VAL A 265 -5.91 -0.87 -30.04
C VAL A 265 -7.14 0.02 -30.25
N GLU A 266 -7.30 0.72 -31.36
CA GLU A 266 -8.50 1.49 -31.70
C GLU A 266 -9.77 0.62 -31.78
N ALA A 267 -9.64 -0.64 -32.19
CA ALA A 267 -10.76 -1.59 -32.19
C ALA A 267 -11.11 -2.12 -30.78
N PHE A 268 -10.24 -1.94 -29.80
CA PHE A 268 -10.39 -2.42 -28.42
C PHE A 268 -10.70 -1.28 -27.43
N VAL A 269 -10.20 -0.07 -27.70
CA VAL A 269 -10.36 1.12 -26.86
C VAL A 269 -11.56 1.92 -27.39
N ALA A 270 -12.76 1.54 -26.94
CA ALA A 270 -13.85 2.49 -26.87
C ALA A 270 -13.44 3.61 -25.88
N GLU A 271 -13.47 4.82 -26.39
CA GLU A 271 -13.16 6.12 -25.80
C GLU A 271 -13.21 6.22 -24.26
N ARG A 272 -12.14 6.76 -23.67
CA ARG A 272 -12.27 7.65 -22.52
C ARG A 272 -11.05 8.57 -22.40
N ASP A 273 -11.23 9.78 -22.92
CA ASP A 273 -10.40 10.92 -22.53
C ASP A 273 -10.93 11.41 -21.17
N VAL A 274 -10.13 11.28 -20.12
CA VAL A 274 -10.45 11.81 -18.80
C VAL A 274 -9.43 12.90 -18.49
N SER A 275 -9.61 14.08 -19.11
CA SER A 275 -8.95 15.29 -18.63
C SER A 275 -9.75 15.83 -17.44
N MET A 276 -9.41 15.37 -16.24
CA MET A 276 -9.85 16.04 -15.02
C MET A 276 -8.90 17.22 -14.75
N PRO A 277 -9.41 18.40 -14.35
CA PRO A 277 -8.55 19.47 -13.86
C PRO A 277 -7.78 18.98 -12.62
N LEU A 278 -6.47 19.23 -12.60
CA LEU A 278 -5.57 18.72 -11.56
C LEU A 278 -5.92 19.31 -10.17
N PRO A 279 -6.21 18.48 -9.16
CA PRO A 279 -6.31 18.92 -7.77
C PRO A 279 -4.96 19.47 -7.26
N GLY A 280 -4.97 20.50 -6.42
CA GLY A 280 -3.79 21.15 -5.83
C GLY A 280 -3.29 22.41 -6.55
N TYR A 281 -4.01 22.87 -7.57
CA TYR A 281 -3.66 24.04 -8.36
C TYR A 281 -4.56 25.25 -8.05
N ASP A 282 -4.01 26.45 -8.18
CA ASP A 282 -4.75 27.69 -8.09
C ASP A 282 -5.68 27.89 -9.32
N GLN A 283 -6.46 28.96 -9.31
CA GLN A 283 -7.36 29.34 -10.41
C GLN A 283 -6.66 29.56 -11.77
N ASN A 284 -5.33 29.63 -11.79
CA ASN A 284 -4.51 29.81 -13.00
C ASN A 284 -3.82 28.50 -13.41
N GLY A 285 -4.05 27.39 -12.72
CA GLY A 285 -3.37 26.12 -12.99
C GLY A 285 -1.92 26.11 -12.52
N LEU A 286 -1.56 26.92 -11.52
CA LEU A 286 -0.24 26.90 -10.87
C LEU A 286 -0.28 26.20 -9.49
N PRO A 287 0.78 25.47 -9.09
CA PRO A 287 0.89 24.90 -7.75
C PRO A 287 0.75 25.95 -6.65
N LEU A 288 0.05 25.61 -5.56
CA LEU A 288 -0.04 26.48 -4.38
C LEU A 288 1.29 26.54 -3.61
N PRO A 289 1.78 27.73 -3.22
CA PRO A 289 2.92 27.87 -2.32
C PRO A 289 2.69 27.17 -0.96
N ARG A 290 3.76 26.69 -0.31
CA ARG A 290 3.68 25.91 0.93
C ARG A 290 3.01 26.66 2.09
N ASP A 291 3.34 27.94 2.25
CA ASP A 291 2.74 28.84 3.23
C ASP A 291 1.25 29.12 2.97
N GLN A 292 0.74 28.74 1.79
CA GLN A 292 -0.66 28.85 1.42
C GLN A 292 -1.42 27.53 1.52
N LEU A 293 -0.76 26.40 1.78
CA LEU A 293 -1.42 25.08 1.84
C LEU A 293 -2.40 25.00 3.01
N GLU A 294 -2.01 25.45 4.21
CA GLU A 294 -2.91 25.46 5.38
C GLU A 294 -4.17 26.31 5.15
N PRO A 295 -4.09 27.61 4.81
CA PRO A 295 -5.27 28.41 4.55
C PRO A 295 -6.04 27.99 3.27
N ALA A 296 -5.41 27.26 2.34
CA ALA A 296 -6.13 26.63 1.24
C ALA A 296 -6.92 25.40 1.68
N ALA A 297 -6.35 24.56 2.56
CA ALA A 297 -7.04 23.41 3.13
C ALA A 297 -8.30 23.85 3.91
N GLU A 298 -8.22 24.93 4.71
CA GLU A 298 -9.38 25.49 5.40
C GLU A 298 -10.49 25.92 4.43
N ARG A 299 -10.12 26.64 3.35
CA ARG A 299 -11.08 27.08 2.32
C ARG A 299 -11.74 25.90 1.59
N TRP A 300 -10.99 24.85 1.29
CA TRP A 300 -11.53 23.64 0.67
C TRP A 300 -12.46 22.87 1.61
N ALA A 301 -12.14 22.81 2.90
CA ALA A 301 -13.00 22.22 3.92
C ALA A 301 -14.33 22.99 4.06
N GLU A 302 -14.28 24.32 4.06
CA GLU A 302 -15.47 25.18 4.03
C GLU A 302 -16.31 24.95 2.77
N TYR A 303 -15.66 24.86 1.60
CA TYR A 303 -16.35 24.57 0.34
C TYR A 303 -17.02 23.19 0.35
N ARG A 304 -16.33 22.16 0.88
CA ARG A 304 -16.90 20.82 1.07
C ARG A 304 -18.11 20.84 1.99
N ALA A 305 -18.06 21.61 3.09
CA ALA A 305 -19.20 21.80 3.98
C ALA A 305 -20.41 22.43 3.24
N GLN A 306 -20.18 23.44 2.40
CA GLN A 306 -21.24 24.07 1.60
C GLN A 306 -21.85 23.12 0.56
N VAL A 307 -21.05 22.25 -0.07
CA VAL A 307 -21.57 21.19 -0.96
C VAL A 307 -22.41 20.22 -0.13
N SER A 308 -21.92 19.79 1.04
CA SER A 308 -22.63 18.89 1.95
C SER A 308 -24.00 19.43 2.38
N GLU A 309 -24.08 20.69 2.78
CA GLU A 309 -25.34 21.32 3.17
C GLU A 309 -26.35 21.35 2.01
N ARG A 310 -25.89 21.67 0.79
CA ARG A 310 -26.75 21.68 -0.40
C ARG A 310 -27.26 20.28 -0.76
N THR A 311 -26.39 19.28 -0.76
CA THR A 311 -26.78 17.88 -1.03
C THR A 311 -27.75 17.38 0.03
N ALA A 312 -27.49 17.64 1.31
CA ALA A 312 -28.40 17.29 2.39
C ALA A 312 -29.78 17.94 2.24
N ALA A 313 -29.84 19.25 1.98
CA ALA A 313 -31.10 19.96 1.79
C ALA A 313 -31.90 19.41 0.59
N ALA A 314 -31.22 18.99 -0.48
CA ALA A 314 -31.87 18.37 -1.64
C ALA A 314 -32.47 16.99 -1.31
N LEU A 315 -31.78 16.18 -0.50
CA LEU A 315 -32.30 14.89 -0.02
C LEU A 315 -33.48 15.07 0.95
N GLU A 316 -33.39 16.02 1.87
CA GLU A 316 -34.48 16.39 2.77
C GLU A 316 -35.72 16.84 2.01
N GLY A 317 -35.55 17.65 0.96
CA GLY A 317 -36.65 18.08 0.10
C GLY A 317 -37.35 16.93 -0.62
N GLN A 318 -36.60 15.93 -1.09
CA GLN A 318 -37.16 14.71 -1.71
C GLN A 318 -37.96 13.90 -0.68
N LEU A 319 -37.38 13.66 0.50
CA LEU A 319 -38.02 12.91 1.58
C LEU A 319 -39.30 13.62 2.08
N ALA A 320 -39.27 14.94 2.25
CA ALA A 320 -40.44 15.74 2.61
C ALA A 320 -41.54 15.70 1.54
N GLY A 321 -41.16 15.53 0.27
CA GLY A 321 -42.07 15.29 -0.85
C GLY A 321 -42.63 13.86 -0.93
N GLY A 322 -42.27 12.97 0.01
CA GLY A 322 -42.67 11.56 0.00
C GLY A 322 -41.90 10.71 -1.03
N GLN A 323 -40.78 11.20 -1.54
CA GLN A 323 -39.92 10.48 -2.49
C GLN A 323 -38.69 9.93 -1.77
N LEU A 324 -38.50 8.60 -1.80
CA LEU A 324 -37.27 7.98 -1.32
C LEU A 324 -36.17 8.17 -2.38
N PRO A 325 -35.08 8.91 -2.10
CA PRO A 325 -34.01 9.13 -3.06
C PRO A 325 -33.33 7.80 -3.41
N LEU A 326 -33.19 7.50 -4.71
CA LEU A 326 -32.39 6.38 -5.21
C LEU A 326 -31.02 6.88 -5.66
N ARG A 327 -29.93 6.36 -5.09
CA ARG A 327 -28.55 6.79 -5.40
C ARG A 327 -27.58 5.63 -5.35
N LYS A 328 -26.54 5.67 -6.18
CA LYS A 328 -25.32 4.91 -5.92
C LYS A 328 -24.69 5.47 -4.64
N VAL A 329 -24.36 4.62 -3.67
CA VAL A 329 -23.85 5.07 -2.35
C VAL A 329 -22.41 4.63 -2.18
N VAL A 330 -21.56 5.57 -1.76
CA VAL A 330 -20.17 5.32 -1.35
C VAL A 330 -20.00 5.84 0.08
N ILE A 331 -19.49 5.00 0.98
CA ILE A 331 -19.35 5.31 2.41
C ILE A 331 -17.87 5.32 2.78
N GLY A 332 -17.36 6.47 3.21
CA GLY A 332 -15.94 6.68 3.55
C GLY A 332 -15.16 7.41 2.45
N GLY A 333 -13.92 7.79 2.75
CA GLY A 333 -13.09 8.67 1.93
C GLY A 333 -11.60 8.41 2.11
N GLY A 334 -10.82 9.48 2.25
CA GLY A 334 -9.35 9.40 2.28
C GLY A 334 -8.75 9.11 0.91
N ALA A 335 -7.66 8.33 0.86
CA ALA A 335 -7.03 7.88 -0.38
C ALA A 335 -7.99 7.14 -1.35
N SER A 336 -9.09 6.56 -0.83
CA SER A 336 -10.08 5.89 -1.68
C SER A 336 -10.81 6.82 -2.65
N LEU A 337 -10.78 8.14 -2.40
CA LEU A 337 -11.34 9.16 -3.27
C LEU A 337 -10.66 9.21 -4.65
N ALA A 338 -9.50 8.58 -4.82
CA ALA A 338 -8.89 8.33 -6.13
C ALA A 338 -9.85 7.60 -7.10
N GLY A 339 -10.74 6.74 -6.57
CA GLY A 339 -11.75 6.01 -7.31
C GLY A 339 -13.15 6.63 -7.27
N ARG A 340 -13.29 7.88 -6.85
CA ARG A 340 -14.58 8.57 -6.68
C ARG A 340 -15.37 8.59 -8.00
N ASP A 341 -16.58 8.02 -8.00
CA ASP A 341 -17.58 8.21 -9.07
C ASP A 341 -18.37 9.51 -8.81
N PRO A 342 -18.21 10.61 -9.55
CA PRO A 342 -18.90 11.88 -9.27
C PRO A 342 -20.43 11.80 -9.28
N GLN A 343 -21.02 10.73 -9.83
CA GLN A 343 -22.47 10.52 -9.86
C GLN A 343 -23.01 9.83 -8.60
N ALA A 344 -22.14 9.23 -7.78
CA ALA A 344 -22.56 8.59 -6.54
C ALA A 344 -22.75 9.61 -5.40
N LEU A 345 -23.61 9.30 -4.44
CA LEU A 345 -23.67 9.99 -3.16
C LEU A 345 -22.51 9.51 -2.28
N LEU A 346 -21.57 10.42 -2.01
CA LEU A 346 -20.48 10.18 -1.05
C LEU A 346 -20.96 10.54 0.36
N VAL A 347 -20.83 9.61 1.30
CA VAL A 347 -21.03 9.88 2.73
C VAL A 347 -19.72 9.67 3.44
N ASP A 348 -19.09 10.77 3.84
CA ASP A 348 -17.76 10.73 4.40
C ASP A 348 -17.57 11.82 5.47
N GLY A 349 -16.95 11.42 6.58
CA GLY A 349 -16.56 12.34 7.63
C GLY A 349 -15.32 13.10 7.18
N ALA A 350 -15.43 14.43 7.03
CA ALA A 350 -14.30 15.28 6.66
C ALA A 350 -13.08 14.95 7.53
N GLY A 351 -11.93 14.73 6.91
CA GLY A 351 -10.70 14.42 7.62
C GLY A 351 -10.87 13.24 8.56
N ARG A 352 -11.49 12.12 8.15
CA ARG A 352 -11.47 10.89 8.97
C ARG A 352 -10.13 10.16 8.87
N TRP A 353 -9.36 10.43 7.82
CA TRP A 353 -8.13 9.74 7.49
C TRP A 353 -7.00 10.75 7.23
N HIS A 354 -5.83 10.43 7.79
CA HIS A 354 -4.71 11.35 8.05
C HIS A 354 -5.11 12.65 8.78
N LEU A 355 -5.78 12.52 9.93
CA LEU A 355 -5.82 13.59 10.94
C LEU A 355 -4.51 13.77 11.70
N ASP A 356 -3.52 12.95 11.38
CA ASP A 356 -2.18 13.01 11.94
C ASP A 356 -1.74 14.48 11.94
N PRO A 357 -1.63 15.12 13.13
CA PRO A 357 -1.18 16.48 13.20
C PRO A 357 0.28 16.59 12.76
N GLY A 358 0.97 15.46 12.55
CA GLY A 358 2.32 15.29 12.03
C GLY A 358 2.65 16.14 10.81
N ASN A 359 3.94 16.19 10.46
CA ASN A 359 4.43 17.11 9.42
C ASN A 359 3.94 16.75 8.00
N GLY A 360 3.31 15.59 7.82
CA GLY A 360 2.86 15.07 6.54
C GLY A 360 2.59 13.57 6.57
N ILE A 361 2.29 12.98 5.42
CA ILE A 361 2.32 11.51 5.28
C ILE A 361 3.74 10.98 5.53
N VAL A 362 3.88 9.69 5.85
CA VAL A 362 5.15 9.13 6.34
C VAL A 362 6.18 8.91 5.22
N GLN A 363 5.72 8.96 3.98
CA GLN A 363 6.47 8.84 2.73
C GLN A 363 6.97 10.19 2.22
N SER A 364 8.08 10.17 1.47
CA SER A 364 8.53 11.32 0.69
C SER A 364 7.72 11.53 -0.58
N ALA A 365 7.84 12.71 -1.20
CA ALA A 365 7.27 12.97 -2.52
C ALA A 365 7.80 11.99 -3.60
N ASP A 366 9.06 11.56 -3.51
CA ASP A 366 9.59 10.52 -4.41
C ASP A 366 8.96 9.14 -4.21
N GLN A 367 8.67 8.76 -2.96
CA GLN A 367 8.02 7.48 -2.66
C GLN A 367 6.57 7.44 -3.12
N ASP A 368 5.90 8.59 -3.15
CA ASP A 368 4.51 8.74 -3.54
C ASP A 368 4.32 9.43 -4.90
N ARG A 369 5.36 9.49 -5.73
CA ARG A 369 5.34 10.13 -7.06
C ARG A 369 4.20 9.63 -7.97
N ASP A 370 3.78 8.38 -7.79
CA ASP A 370 2.73 7.74 -8.59
C ASP A 370 1.32 8.27 -8.26
N LEU A 371 1.16 9.08 -7.20
CA LEU A 371 -0.10 9.79 -6.92
C LEU A 371 -0.54 10.66 -8.11
N ALA A 372 0.38 11.15 -8.94
CA ALA A 372 0.06 11.88 -10.15
C ALA A 372 -0.72 11.01 -11.15
N GLN A 373 -0.37 9.73 -11.27
CA GLN A 373 -1.05 8.79 -12.15
C GLN A 373 -2.41 8.35 -11.58
N TRP A 374 -2.48 8.12 -10.27
CA TRP A 374 -3.65 7.48 -9.65
C TRP A 374 -4.70 8.45 -9.13
N MET A 375 -4.29 9.61 -8.63
CA MET A 375 -5.18 10.66 -8.10
C MET A 375 -5.22 11.92 -8.96
N GLY A 376 -4.32 12.05 -9.95
CA GLY A 376 -4.16 13.30 -10.69
C GLY A 376 -3.50 14.41 -9.87
N VAL A 377 -2.80 14.08 -8.78
CA VAL A 377 -2.17 15.06 -7.87
C VAL A 377 -0.67 14.92 -7.87
N ASP A 378 0.05 16.05 -7.94
CA ASP A 378 1.51 16.04 -8.01
C ASP A 378 2.11 16.30 -6.61
N PRO A 379 2.72 15.29 -5.95
CA PRO A 379 3.28 15.46 -4.61
C PRO A 379 4.48 16.43 -4.56
N TYR A 380 5.17 16.64 -5.68
CA TYR A 380 6.29 17.57 -5.76
C TYR A 380 5.87 19.03 -5.62
N THR A 381 4.57 19.31 -5.76
CA THR A 381 4.02 20.66 -5.53
C THR A 381 3.98 21.05 -4.05
N ALA A 382 4.01 20.07 -3.15
CA ALA A 382 3.85 20.28 -1.72
C ALA A 382 5.20 20.34 -0.95
N VAL A 383 6.34 20.17 -1.64
CA VAL A 383 7.67 20.03 -1.03
C VAL A 383 8.71 20.88 -1.73
N GLU A 384 9.78 21.23 -1.01
CA GLU A 384 10.97 21.88 -1.58
C GLU A 384 12.02 20.84 -1.97
N ASP A 385 12.29 19.87 -1.09
CA ASP A 385 13.12 18.72 -1.37
C ASP A 385 12.22 17.51 -1.68
N PRO A 386 12.44 16.78 -2.79
CA PRO A 386 11.67 15.58 -3.13
C PRO A 386 11.77 14.44 -2.11
N ARG A 387 12.75 14.49 -1.20
CA ARG A 387 12.94 13.54 -0.09
C ARG A 387 12.12 13.90 1.15
N ASP A 388 11.52 15.08 1.18
CA ASP A 388 10.67 15.51 2.29
C ASP A 388 9.30 14.85 2.23
N ARG A 389 8.68 14.74 3.42
CA ARG A 389 7.30 14.29 3.60
C ARG A 389 6.32 15.22 2.90
N VAL A 390 5.31 14.65 2.22
CA VAL A 390 4.21 15.44 1.64
C VAL A 390 3.33 15.99 2.76
N SER A 391 3.16 17.31 2.78
CA SER A 391 2.40 18.02 3.82
C SER A 391 0.97 17.50 3.97
N ILE A 392 0.49 17.41 5.21
CA ILE A 392 -0.87 16.96 5.47
C ILE A 392 -1.93 17.91 4.92
N HIS A 393 -1.61 19.20 4.84
CA HIS A 393 -2.51 20.20 4.26
C HIS A 393 -2.70 19.98 2.75
N ALA A 394 -1.66 19.52 2.03
CA ALA A 394 -1.80 19.17 0.62
C ALA A 394 -2.74 17.98 0.43
N VAL A 395 -2.60 16.94 1.27
CA VAL A 395 -3.49 15.78 1.26
C VAL A 395 -4.95 16.19 1.52
N ARG A 396 -5.20 17.04 2.51
CA ARG A 396 -6.55 17.56 2.80
C ARG A 396 -7.16 18.31 1.62
N ILE A 397 -6.37 19.16 0.94
CA ILE A 397 -6.81 19.86 -0.28
C ILE A 397 -7.23 18.83 -1.35
N TRP A 398 -6.39 17.82 -1.61
CA TRP A 398 -6.67 16.81 -2.61
C TRP A 398 -7.94 16.00 -2.30
N GLU A 399 -8.10 15.56 -1.05
CA GLU A 399 -9.28 14.82 -0.59
C GLU A 399 -10.54 15.67 -0.74
N ASP A 400 -10.54 16.92 -0.27
CA ASP A 400 -11.70 17.81 -0.37
C ASP A 400 -12.05 18.14 -1.83
N GLN A 401 -11.05 18.33 -2.69
CA GLN A 401 -11.24 18.54 -4.11
C GLN A 401 -11.87 17.32 -4.80
N LEU A 402 -11.38 16.11 -4.51
CA LEU A 402 -11.95 14.88 -5.06
C LEU A 402 -13.38 14.63 -4.51
N ALA A 403 -13.60 14.85 -3.22
CA ALA A 403 -14.91 14.67 -2.59
C ALA A 403 -15.98 15.59 -3.21
N THR A 404 -15.62 16.84 -3.52
CA THR A 404 -16.53 17.88 -4.03
C THR A 404 -16.79 17.83 -5.53
N GLN A 405 -16.27 16.82 -6.25
CA GLN A 405 -16.59 16.58 -7.66
C GLN A 405 -18.05 16.17 -7.89
N GLY A 406 -18.77 15.78 -6.84
CA GLY A 406 -20.17 15.38 -6.90
C GLY A 406 -20.88 15.56 -5.56
N ASP A 407 -22.04 14.91 -5.41
CA ASP A 407 -22.82 14.95 -4.17
C ASP A 407 -22.05 14.32 -3.00
N VAL A 408 -21.86 15.09 -1.93
CA VAL A 408 -21.21 14.64 -0.69
C VAL A 408 -22.08 15.00 0.51
N VAL A 409 -22.06 14.19 1.56
CA VAL A 409 -22.62 14.52 2.88
C VAL A 409 -21.56 14.26 3.94
N ASN A 410 -21.28 15.30 4.74
CA ASN A 410 -20.39 15.23 5.88
C ASN A 410 -21.08 14.45 7.00
N GLY A 411 -20.69 13.19 7.19
CA GLY A 411 -21.36 12.34 8.15
C GLY A 411 -20.92 10.88 8.10
N ARG A 412 -21.75 10.03 8.69
CA ARG A 412 -21.61 8.57 8.62
C ARG A 412 -22.85 7.95 8.00
N ALA A 413 -22.67 6.78 7.39
CA ALA A 413 -23.77 5.97 6.91
C ALA A 413 -23.72 4.56 7.49
N ARG A 414 -24.91 4.00 7.71
CA ARG A 414 -25.13 2.59 8.03
C ARG A 414 -26.06 2.00 6.99
N LEU A 415 -25.86 0.74 6.63
CA LEU A 415 -26.74 0.02 5.72
C LEU A 415 -27.77 -0.77 6.52
N HIS A 416 -28.99 -0.81 6.00
CA HIS A 416 -30.15 -1.47 6.59
C HIS A 416 -31.00 -2.16 5.51
N LEU A 417 -31.80 -3.13 5.91
CA LEU A 417 -32.90 -3.66 5.12
C LEU A 417 -34.14 -2.77 5.28
N GLY A 418 -34.67 -2.32 4.15
CA GLY A 418 -35.95 -1.64 4.09
C GLY A 418 -37.13 -2.59 4.28
N ASN A 419 -38.32 -2.02 4.49
CA ASN A 419 -39.54 -2.80 4.74
C ASN A 419 -39.94 -3.68 3.55
N ASP A 420 -39.61 -3.28 2.33
CA ASP A 420 -39.90 -4.05 1.13
C ASP A 420 -38.74 -4.98 0.75
N GLY A 421 -37.71 -5.11 1.61
CA GLY A 421 -36.50 -5.91 1.41
C GLY A 421 -35.52 -5.28 0.42
N GLU A 422 -35.56 -3.96 0.25
CA GLU A 422 -34.58 -3.16 -0.48
C GLU A 422 -33.39 -2.77 0.41
N LEU A 423 -32.23 -2.46 -0.18
CA LEU A 423 -31.06 -1.99 0.58
C LEU A 423 -31.14 -0.47 0.78
N LEU A 424 -31.09 -0.04 2.05
CA LEU A 424 -31.15 1.37 2.43
C LEU A 424 -29.86 1.83 3.09
N ALA A 425 -29.49 3.08 2.87
CA ALA A 425 -28.45 3.80 3.61
C ALA A 425 -29.10 4.80 4.57
N GLU A 426 -28.85 4.62 5.88
CA GLU A 426 -29.12 5.59 6.94
C GLU A 426 -27.96 6.58 7.02
N VAL A 427 -28.14 7.80 6.52
CA VAL A 427 -27.10 8.84 6.52
C VAL A 427 -27.30 9.79 7.70
N ARG A 428 -26.33 9.83 8.62
CA ARG A 428 -26.30 10.74 9.77
C ARG A 428 -25.24 11.81 9.56
N LYS A 429 -25.71 13.04 9.35
CA LYS A 429 -24.87 14.24 9.21
C LYS A 429 -24.12 14.55 10.49
N PHE A 430 -22.94 15.14 10.38
CA PHE A 430 -22.29 15.77 11.53
C PHE A 430 -22.81 17.19 11.76
N ASP A 431 -22.95 17.57 13.03
CA ASP A 431 -23.14 18.96 13.43
C ASP A 431 -21.80 19.72 13.54
N GLN A 432 -21.86 20.98 13.98
CA GLN A 432 -20.67 21.83 14.12
C GLN A 432 -19.67 21.30 15.17
N ASP A 433 -20.13 20.48 16.12
CA ASP A 433 -19.30 19.84 17.14
C ASP A 433 -18.81 18.44 16.70
N GLY A 434 -19.08 18.04 15.44
CA GLY A 434 -18.72 16.73 14.89
C GLY A 434 -19.61 15.58 15.36
N LYS A 435 -20.76 15.84 15.98
CA LYS A 435 -21.68 14.81 16.48
C LYS A 435 -22.70 14.41 15.42
N GLU A 436 -23.09 13.14 15.42
CA GLU A 436 -24.12 12.62 14.52
C GLU A 436 -25.50 13.23 14.84
N SER A 437 -26.17 13.74 13.81
CA SER A 437 -27.57 14.17 13.85
C SER A 437 -28.48 13.04 14.32
N ALA A 438 -29.47 13.39 15.16
CA ALA A 438 -30.50 12.46 15.59
C ALA A 438 -31.51 12.12 14.48
N ALA A 439 -31.67 13.00 13.47
CA ALA A 439 -32.53 12.78 12.32
C ALA A 439 -31.68 12.28 11.13
N PRO A 440 -31.83 11.01 10.70
CA PRO A 440 -31.12 10.48 9.55
C PRO A 440 -31.79 10.87 8.22
N LEU A 441 -31.00 10.90 7.15
CA LEU A 441 -31.49 10.92 5.77
C LEU A 441 -31.50 9.49 5.24
N TRP A 442 -32.64 9.04 4.73
CA TRP A 442 -32.77 7.70 4.15
C TRP A 442 -32.60 7.75 2.64
N VAL A 443 -31.77 6.86 2.11
CA VAL A 443 -31.48 6.76 0.67
C VAL A 443 -31.54 5.28 0.26
N ALA A 444 -32.28 4.96 -0.80
CA ALA A 444 -32.24 3.64 -1.40
C ALA A 444 -30.95 3.47 -2.23
N CYS A 445 -30.28 2.33 -2.07
CA CYS A 445 -29.06 2.02 -2.81
C CYS A 445 -29.39 1.59 -4.24
N ASP A 446 -28.81 2.30 -5.22
CA ASP A 446 -28.79 1.93 -6.63
C ASP A 446 -27.57 1.06 -6.91
N GLY A 447 -27.80 -0.23 -7.14
CA GLY A 447 -26.75 -1.23 -7.35
C GLY A 447 -25.97 -1.58 -6.07
N THR A 448 -24.70 -1.95 -6.24
CA THR A 448 -23.80 -2.36 -5.15
C THR A 448 -23.13 -1.14 -4.52
N PRO A 449 -23.44 -0.77 -3.26
CA PRO A 449 -22.71 0.30 -2.57
C PRO A 449 -21.25 -0.10 -2.28
N SER A 450 -20.39 0.91 -2.12
CA SER A 450 -18.97 0.73 -1.73
C SER A 450 -18.71 1.27 -0.33
N VAL A 451 -17.87 0.58 0.44
CA VAL A 451 -17.47 0.96 1.79
C VAL A 451 -15.94 1.07 1.89
N ALA A 452 -15.44 2.28 2.14
CA ALA A 452 -14.03 2.63 2.28
C ALA A 452 -13.77 3.36 3.61
N THR A 453 -14.19 2.78 4.73
CA THR A 453 -14.22 3.46 6.04
C THR A 453 -12.86 3.62 6.74
N GLY A 454 -11.75 3.27 6.08
CA GLY A 454 -10.41 3.31 6.67
C GLY A 454 -10.08 2.06 7.51
N LEU A 455 -8.97 2.15 8.25
CA LEU A 455 -8.50 1.07 9.13
C LEU A 455 -9.49 0.77 10.26
N THR A 456 -9.57 -0.51 10.63
CA THR A 456 -10.36 -0.97 11.78
C THR A 456 -9.70 -0.62 13.12
N PRO A 457 -10.45 -0.57 14.24
CA PRO A 457 -9.90 -0.17 15.54
C PRO A 457 -8.70 -1.01 16.01
N ASP A 458 -7.79 -0.36 16.73
CA ASP A 458 -6.70 -1.01 17.45
C ASP A 458 -7.21 -2.00 18.51
N VAL A 459 -6.40 -3.03 18.75
CA VAL A 459 -6.69 -4.09 19.72
C VAL A 459 -6.31 -3.65 21.12
N VAL A 460 -7.15 -3.97 22.10
CA VAL A 460 -6.85 -3.66 23.51
C VAL A 460 -5.71 -4.52 24.07
N PRO A 461 -4.91 -3.99 25.02
CA PRO A 461 -3.78 -4.71 25.61
C PRO A 461 -4.16 -6.03 26.28
N GLY A 462 -3.35 -7.08 26.07
CA GLY A 462 -3.54 -8.42 26.65
C GLY A 462 -4.40 -9.37 25.82
N MET A 463 -4.95 -8.93 24.68
CA MET A 463 -5.75 -9.78 23.80
C MET A 463 -4.96 -10.98 23.23
N PRO A 464 -5.52 -12.20 23.26
CA PRO A 464 -4.92 -13.38 22.65
C PRO A 464 -4.75 -13.25 21.13
N ARG A 465 -3.61 -13.73 20.61
CA ARG A 465 -3.23 -13.66 19.19
C ARG A 465 -2.99 -15.04 18.58
N GLY A 466 -2.82 -15.08 17.26
CA GLY A 466 -2.48 -16.29 16.51
C GLY A 466 -3.69 -17.10 16.06
N ALA A 467 -3.46 -18.37 15.68
CA ALA A 467 -4.47 -19.23 15.06
C ALA A 467 -5.71 -19.45 15.94
N THR A 468 -5.53 -19.56 17.26
CA THR A 468 -6.62 -19.68 18.23
C THR A 468 -6.95 -18.34 18.91
N GLY A 469 -6.40 -17.23 18.42
CA GLY A 469 -6.57 -15.89 18.98
C GLY A 469 -8.00 -15.38 18.88
N VAL A 470 -8.37 -14.51 19.81
CA VAL A 470 -9.66 -13.82 19.88
C VAL A 470 -9.36 -12.35 20.17
N GLU A 471 -9.59 -11.50 19.19
CA GLU A 471 -8.95 -10.16 19.15
C GLU A 471 -9.92 -9.04 19.48
N SER A 472 -11.19 -9.36 19.77
CA SER A 472 -12.18 -8.38 20.19
C SER A 472 -13.19 -8.97 21.17
N ARG A 473 -13.78 -8.08 21.96
CA ARG A 473 -14.93 -8.40 22.83
C ARG A 473 -16.10 -8.98 22.02
N SER A 474 -16.43 -8.37 20.87
CA SER A 474 -17.52 -8.83 20.00
C SER A 474 -17.26 -10.21 19.42
N GLU A 475 -16.02 -10.52 19.02
CA GLU A 475 -15.65 -11.87 18.57
C GLU A 475 -15.82 -12.88 19.71
N ALA A 476 -15.34 -12.57 20.91
CA ALA A 476 -15.48 -13.43 22.09
C ALA A 476 -16.95 -13.74 22.40
N VAL A 477 -17.80 -12.71 22.46
CA VAL A 477 -19.23 -12.88 22.76
C VAL A 477 -19.94 -13.67 21.64
N ARG A 478 -19.60 -13.43 20.38
CA ARG A 478 -20.14 -14.19 19.25
C ARG A 478 -19.79 -15.67 19.34
N LEU A 479 -18.50 -16.00 19.53
CA LEU A 479 -18.02 -17.38 19.61
C LEU A 479 -18.65 -18.13 20.80
N ILE A 480 -18.78 -17.48 21.95
CA ILE A 480 -19.50 -18.03 23.11
C ILE A 480 -20.98 -18.22 22.77
N GLY A 481 -21.62 -17.24 22.11
CA GLY A 481 -23.02 -17.31 21.68
C GLY A 481 -23.30 -18.44 20.70
N ASP A 482 -22.38 -18.69 19.76
CA ASP A 482 -22.45 -19.82 18.81
C ASP A 482 -22.31 -21.16 19.56
N ARG A 483 -21.36 -21.26 20.49
CA ARG A 483 -21.24 -22.46 21.34
C ARG A 483 -22.49 -22.71 22.18
N LEU A 484 -23.08 -21.67 22.76
CA LEU A 484 -24.33 -21.77 23.52
C LEU A 484 -25.51 -22.20 22.63
N ARG A 485 -25.52 -21.82 21.35
CA ARG A 485 -26.51 -22.32 20.38
C ARG A 485 -26.38 -23.83 20.19
N GLU A 486 -25.16 -24.34 20.02
CA GLU A 486 -24.90 -25.77 19.90
C GLU A 486 -25.31 -26.54 21.18
N LEU A 487 -24.91 -26.04 22.35
CA LEU A 487 -25.26 -26.64 23.64
C LEU A 487 -26.78 -26.65 23.86
N ALA A 488 -27.48 -25.58 23.47
CA ALA A 488 -28.95 -25.54 23.51
C ALA A 488 -29.58 -26.56 22.55
N GLY A 489 -29.00 -26.75 21.35
CA GLY A 489 -29.39 -27.81 20.42
C GLY A 489 -29.19 -29.22 20.99
N ASN A 490 -28.16 -29.39 21.83
CA ASN A 490 -27.87 -30.62 22.56
C ASN A 490 -28.64 -30.77 23.89
N GLY A 491 -29.57 -29.85 24.19
CA GLY A 491 -30.44 -29.93 25.36
C GLY A 491 -29.79 -29.55 26.69
N VAL A 492 -28.65 -28.85 26.68
CA VAL A 492 -27.99 -28.36 27.91
C VAL A 492 -28.85 -27.26 28.56
N PRO A 493 -29.33 -27.44 29.81
CA PRO A 493 -30.18 -26.46 30.48
C PRO A 493 -29.51 -25.09 30.64
N GLY A 494 -30.25 -24.01 30.43
CA GLY A 494 -29.76 -22.63 30.61
C GLY A 494 -28.99 -22.05 29.42
N ALA A 495 -28.59 -22.88 28.44
CA ALA A 495 -27.78 -22.42 27.31
C ALA A 495 -28.55 -21.45 26.39
N ARG A 496 -29.85 -21.67 26.19
CA ARG A 496 -30.71 -20.79 25.39
C ARG A 496 -30.91 -19.44 26.05
N GLU A 497 -31.16 -19.45 27.36
CA GLU A 497 -31.37 -18.26 28.18
C GLU A 497 -30.10 -17.41 28.24
N MET A 498 -28.95 -18.04 28.46
CA MET A 498 -27.66 -17.35 28.48
C MET A 498 -27.33 -16.74 27.12
N ARG A 499 -27.57 -17.46 26.01
CA ARG A 499 -27.39 -16.90 24.67
C ARG A 499 -28.27 -15.68 24.43
N ALA A 500 -29.56 -15.76 24.76
CA ALA A 500 -30.48 -14.64 24.62
C ALA A 500 -30.06 -13.44 25.47
N TRP A 501 -29.59 -13.69 26.70
CA TRP A 501 -29.04 -12.66 27.58
C TRP A 501 -27.80 -11.99 26.99
N LEU A 502 -26.83 -12.75 26.48
CA LEU A 502 -25.63 -12.20 25.83
C LEU A 502 -26.00 -11.32 24.62
N THR A 503 -26.90 -11.79 23.76
CA THR A 503 -27.37 -10.99 22.61
C THR A 503 -28.00 -9.67 23.07
N GLN A 504 -28.82 -9.70 24.12
CA GLN A 504 -29.41 -8.49 24.67
C GLN A 504 -28.36 -7.57 25.33
N ALA A 505 -27.38 -8.14 26.03
CA ALA A 505 -26.31 -7.42 26.69
C ALA A 505 -25.42 -6.69 25.66
N GLU A 506 -25.07 -7.34 24.54
CA GLU A 506 -24.37 -6.71 23.42
C GLU A 506 -25.17 -5.53 22.86
N ARG A 507 -26.46 -5.74 22.56
CA ARG A 507 -27.33 -4.70 21.98
C ARG A 507 -27.55 -3.52 22.92
N ALA A 508 -27.61 -3.78 24.22
CA ALA A 508 -27.78 -2.75 25.24
C ALA A 508 -26.46 -2.02 25.59
N GLY A 509 -25.32 -2.46 25.05
CA GLY A 509 -24.01 -1.90 25.39
C GLY A 509 -23.59 -2.17 26.84
N ALA A 510 -23.92 -3.36 27.37
CA ALA A 510 -23.53 -3.74 28.71
C ALA A 510 -22.00 -3.79 28.85
N ASP A 511 -21.49 -3.29 29.98
CA ASP A 511 -20.05 -3.31 30.28
C ASP A 511 -19.49 -4.74 30.30
N THR A 512 -18.18 -4.87 30.05
CA THR A 512 -17.56 -6.19 29.95
C THR A 512 -17.51 -6.90 31.29
N GLN A 513 -17.47 -6.15 32.40
CA GLN A 513 -17.50 -6.72 33.74
C GLN A 513 -18.79 -7.51 34.01
N ALA A 514 -19.94 -7.00 33.62
CA ALA A 514 -21.23 -7.65 33.76
C ALA A 514 -21.32 -8.90 32.88
N VAL A 515 -20.86 -8.80 31.62
CA VAL A 515 -20.80 -9.94 30.68
C VAL A 515 -19.92 -11.06 31.22
N LEU A 516 -18.70 -10.74 31.63
CA LEU A 516 -17.77 -11.72 32.19
C LEU A 516 -18.31 -12.31 33.50
N GLY A 517 -18.83 -11.48 34.41
CA GLY A 517 -19.39 -11.96 35.68
C GLY A 517 -20.57 -12.91 35.51
N ALA A 518 -21.46 -12.65 34.54
CA ALA A 518 -22.58 -13.56 34.23
C ALA A 518 -22.10 -14.90 33.67
N LEU A 519 -21.07 -14.90 32.82
CA LEU A 519 -20.49 -16.10 32.26
C LEU A 519 -19.72 -16.91 33.31
N GLU A 520 -18.97 -16.25 34.19
CA GLU A 520 -18.18 -16.91 35.23
C GLU A 520 -19.01 -17.48 36.37
N SER A 521 -20.13 -16.83 36.71
CA SER A 521 -21.08 -17.33 37.70
C SER A 521 -22.03 -18.41 37.17
N SER A 522 -22.00 -18.65 35.85
CA SER A 522 -22.86 -19.64 35.19
C SER A 522 -22.33 -21.07 35.37
N ALA A 523 -23.23 -22.02 35.62
CA ALA A 523 -22.93 -23.45 35.56
C ALA A 523 -22.52 -23.93 34.15
N LEU A 524 -22.64 -23.07 33.13
CA LEU A 524 -22.26 -23.37 31.75
C LEU A 524 -20.77 -23.17 31.47
N LYS A 525 -19.99 -22.56 32.38
CA LYS A 525 -18.56 -22.25 32.14
C LYS A 525 -17.76 -23.48 31.70
N ASP A 526 -17.90 -24.59 32.42
CA ASP A 526 -17.22 -25.84 32.08
C ASP A 526 -17.82 -26.50 30.81
N ALA A 527 -19.13 -26.31 30.57
CA ALA A 527 -19.80 -26.86 29.40
C ALA A 527 -19.38 -26.18 28.09
N LEU A 528 -18.93 -24.92 28.15
CA LEU A 528 -18.45 -24.19 26.97
C LEU A 528 -17.19 -24.83 26.36
N THR A 529 -16.30 -25.37 27.19
CA THR A 529 -15.06 -26.04 26.74
C THR A 529 -15.21 -27.55 26.62
N ALA A 530 -16.17 -28.17 27.31
CA ALA A 530 -16.38 -29.61 27.29
C ALA A 530 -16.64 -30.16 25.88
N GLY A 531 -15.92 -31.22 25.50
CA GLY A 531 -16.10 -31.93 24.23
C GLY A 531 -15.55 -31.21 23.00
N LEU A 532 -14.85 -30.08 23.16
CA LEU A 532 -14.06 -29.46 22.10
C LEU A 532 -12.72 -30.17 21.95
N ASP A 533 -12.14 -30.13 20.76
CA ASP A 533 -10.74 -30.50 20.55
C ASP A 533 -9.78 -29.47 21.19
N THR A 534 -8.48 -29.75 21.16
CA THR A 534 -7.47 -28.91 21.83
C THR A 534 -7.49 -27.46 21.35
N ASP A 535 -7.60 -27.23 20.04
CA ASP A 535 -7.51 -25.89 19.46
C ASP A 535 -8.80 -25.10 19.67
N ALA A 536 -9.95 -25.76 19.52
CA ALA A 536 -11.25 -25.16 19.83
C ALA A 536 -11.41 -24.88 21.33
N ALA A 537 -10.91 -25.75 22.21
CA ALA A 537 -10.90 -25.51 23.65
C ALA A 537 -9.97 -24.34 24.02
N ALA A 538 -8.80 -24.24 23.39
CA ALA A 538 -7.89 -23.11 23.57
C ALA A 538 -8.53 -21.80 23.09
N ARG A 539 -9.18 -21.80 21.91
CA ARG A 539 -9.90 -20.62 21.39
C ARG A 539 -11.05 -20.20 22.29
N MET A 540 -11.80 -21.15 22.86
CA MET A 540 -12.84 -20.86 23.85
C MET A 540 -12.25 -20.28 25.15
N GLY A 541 -11.12 -20.79 25.62
CA GLY A 541 -10.37 -20.19 26.73
C GLY A 541 -9.93 -18.75 26.43
N ASN A 542 -9.46 -18.50 25.21
CA ASN A 542 -9.08 -17.18 24.73
C ASN A 542 -10.26 -16.20 24.67
N CYS A 543 -11.51 -16.66 24.51
CA CYS A 543 -12.69 -15.80 24.64
C CYS A 543 -12.79 -15.17 26.05
N PHE A 544 -12.53 -15.96 27.11
CA PHE A 544 -12.52 -15.43 28.47
C PHE A 544 -11.34 -14.47 28.71
N THR A 545 -10.17 -14.77 28.17
CA THR A 545 -9.00 -13.87 28.24
C THR A 545 -9.26 -12.54 27.53
N ALA A 546 -9.95 -12.56 26.38
CA ALA A 546 -10.33 -11.37 25.64
C ALA A 546 -11.33 -10.50 26.43
N LEU A 547 -12.31 -11.12 27.08
CA LEU A 547 -13.24 -10.43 27.98
C LEU A 547 -12.53 -9.83 29.20
N ASP A 548 -11.64 -10.57 29.87
CA ASP A 548 -10.87 -10.03 31.01
C ASP A 548 -9.97 -8.87 30.61
N SER A 549 -9.30 -8.97 29.45
CA SER A 549 -8.45 -7.90 28.92
C SER A 549 -9.25 -6.64 28.61
N THR A 550 -10.44 -6.80 28.02
CA THR A 550 -11.34 -5.66 27.77
C THR A 550 -11.86 -5.04 29.07
N ARG A 551 -12.21 -5.86 30.08
CA ARG A 551 -12.59 -5.38 31.41
C ARG A 551 -11.47 -4.55 32.06
N LYS A 552 -10.21 -5.01 31.98
CA LYS A 552 -9.04 -4.27 32.50
C LYS A 552 -8.85 -2.95 31.76
N TRP A 553 -9.03 -2.96 30.43
CA TRP A 553 -8.97 -1.76 29.60
C TRP A 553 -10.05 -0.73 29.97
N GLU A 554 -11.31 -1.15 30.09
CA GLU A 554 -12.42 -0.31 30.53
C GLU A 554 -12.16 0.30 31.91
N ALA A 555 -11.71 -0.51 32.87
CA ALA A 555 -11.35 -0.04 34.21
C ALA A 555 -10.19 0.97 34.21
N ALA A 556 -9.17 0.77 33.36
CA ALA A 556 -8.06 1.70 33.22
C ALA A 556 -8.51 3.06 32.66
N ARG A 557 -9.41 3.06 31.66
CA ARG A 557 -10.01 4.29 31.12
C ARG A 557 -10.86 5.03 32.14
N GLU A 558 -11.62 4.32 32.97
CA GLU A 558 -12.41 4.93 34.04
C GLU A 558 -11.52 5.54 35.14
N ALA A 559 -10.45 4.84 35.53
CA ALA A 559 -9.56 5.25 36.61
C ALA A 559 -8.71 6.49 36.27
N ALA A 560 -8.50 6.76 34.98
CA ALA A 560 -7.70 7.87 34.47
C ALA A 560 -8.21 8.35 33.09
N PRO A 561 -9.35 9.07 33.04
CA PRO A 561 -9.94 9.53 31.79
C PRO A 561 -8.95 10.37 30.96
N GLY A 562 -8.89 10.11 29.65
CA GLY A 562 -8.02 10.83 28.71
C GLY A 562 -6.54 10.43 28.74
N ARG A 563 -6.14 9.47 29.59
CA ARG A 563 -4.74 8.99 29.69
C ARG A 563 -4.53 7.53 29.29
N ALA A 564 -5.61 6.78 29.04
CA ALA A 564 -5.59 5.46 28.42
C ALA A 564 -6.32 5.52 27.07
N LEU A 565 -5.58 5.40 25.97
CA LEU A 565 -6.05 5.73 24.62
C LEU A 565 -5.82 4.56 23.64
N LEU A 566 -6.76 4.34 22.73
CA LEU A 566 -6.49 3.59 21.51
C LEU A 566 -5.62 4.44 20.59
N GLY A 567 -4.79 3.81 19.76
CA GLY A 567 -3.87 4.51 18.87
C GLY A 567 -4.58 5.41 17.87
N ASP A 568 -5.77 5.01 17.43
CA ASP A 568 -6.63 5.82 16.56
C ASP A 568 -7.07 7.14 17.21
N GLU A 569 -7.26 7.17 18.54
CA GLU A 569 -7.65 8.40 19.25
C GLU A 569 -6.52 9.45 19.22
N VAL A 570 -5.25 8.98 19.21
CA VAL A 570 -4.07 9.84 19.07
C VAL A 570 -3.91 10.31 17.62
N ALA A 571 -4.00 9.38 16.66
CA ALA A 571 -3.91 9.70 15.23
C ALA A 571 -5.03 10.62 14.73
N GLU A 572 -6.20 10.59 15.38
CA GLU A 572 -7.33 11.48 15.11
C GLU A 572 -7.28 12.81 15.89
N ASN A 573 -6.18 13.07 16.61
CA ASN A 573 -5.99 14.25 17.45
C ASN A 573 -7.15 14.48 18.46
N ARG A 574 -7.70 13.39 19.02
CA ARG A 574 -8.81 13.42 20.00
C ARG A 574 -8.32 13.30 21.44
N PHE A 575 -7.13 13.82 21.73
CA PHE A 575 -6.48 13.69 23.04
C PHE A 575 -5.71 14.96 23.43
N ASP A 576 -5.33 15.06 24.71
CA ASP A 576 -4.42 16.12 25.20
C ASP A 576 -3.01 15.53 25.40
N PRO A 577 -2.01 15.92 24.59
CA PRO A 577 -0.63 15.43 24.70
C PRO A 577 0.05 15.83 26.02
N ARG A 578 -0.47 16.85 26.73
CA ARG A 578 0.03 17.30 28.03
C ARG A 578 -0.63 16.60 29.22
N ALA A 579 -1.58 15.70 28.97
CA ALA A 579 -2.27 14.95 30.03
C ALA A 579 -1.35 14.00 30.81
N ALA A 580 -0.19 13.62 30.23
CA ALA A 580 0.84 12.83 30.90
C ALA A 580 2.25 13.25 30.43
N GLN A 581 3.24 13.02 31.30
CA GLN A 581 4.65 13.28 31.01
C GLN A 581 5.37 12.04 30.48
N HIS A 582 4.99 10.84 30.94
CA HIS A 582 5.54 9.57 30.52
C HIS A 582 4.44 8.77 29.85
N TRP A 583 4.73 8.27 28.66
CA TRP A 583 3.78 7.49 27.87
C TRP A 583 4.35 6.11 27.59
N ILE A 584 3.54 5.07 27.83
CA ILE A 584 3.76 3.75 27.23
C ILE A 584 2.96 3.70 25.94
N ILE A 585 3.60 3.32 24.85
CA ILE A 585 2.92 2.92 23.62
C ILE A 585 3.12 1.42 23.45
N ALA A 586 2.03 0.68 23.62
CA ALA A 586 2.03 -0.77 23.45
C ALA A 586 1.86 -1.11 21.97
N GLY A 587 2.95 -1.50 21.32
CA GLY A 587 3.01 -1.85 19.89
C GLY A 587 3.95 -0.94 19.11
N SER A 588 4.76 -1.54 18.26
CA SER A 588 5.86 -0.92 17.51
C SER A 588 5.59 -0.79 16.00
N GLY A 589 4.33 -1.00 15.58
CA GLY A 589 3.90 -0.82 14.20
C GLY A 589 3.81 0.66 13.79
N GLY A 590 3.42 0.93 12.54
CA GLY A 590 3.33 2.28 11.98
C GLY A 590 2.47 3.23 12.84
N THR A 591 1.31 2.78 13.32
CA THR A 591 0.46 3.56 14.24
C THR A 591 1.21 3.94 15.53
N GLY A 592 1.95 3.01 16.12
CA GLY A 592 2.68 3.26 17.37
C GLY A 592 3.82 4.28 17.20
N VAL A 593 4.53 4.20 16.07
CA VAL A 593 5.57 5.17 15.69
C VAL A 593 4.98 6.56 15.43
N ALA A 594 3.88 6.64 14.66
CA ALA A 594 3.20 7.92 14.42
C ALA A 594 2.70 8.56 15.73
N ASN A 595 2.08 7.77 16.61
CA ASN A 595 1.61 8.24 17.91
C ASN A 595 2.75 8.75 18.80
N ALA A 596 3.92 8.09 18.76
CA ALA A 596 5.10 8.57 19.47
C ALA A 596 5.55 9.94 18.96
N GLU A 597 5.64 10.12 17.63
CA GLU A 597 6.00 11.40 17.01
C GLU A 597 5.02 12.52 17.42
N ILE A 598 3.72 12.26 17.34
CA ILE A 598 2.67 13.23 17.71
C ILE A 598 2.86 13.69 19.17
N ILE A 599 2.95 12.74 20.11
CA ILE A 599 3.10 13.04 21.54
C ILE A 599 4.39 13.83 21.80
N LEU A 600 5.52 13.39 21.24
CA LEU A 600 6.83 14.01 21.48
C LEU A 600 6.93 15.43 20.92
N ARG A 601 6.27 15.69 19.80
CA ARG A 601 6.28 16.98 19.13
C ARG A 601 5.34 17.98 19.80
N GLU A 602 4.14 17.56 20.19
CA GLU A 602 3.15 18.45 20.80
C GLU A 602 3.39 18.72 22.30
N ASN A 603 4.10 17.81 22.97
CA ASN A 603 4.56 17.96 24.34
C ASN A 603 6.09 17.85 24.42
N PRO A 604 6.83 18.98 24.42
CA PRO A 604 8.29 19.00 24.52
C PRO A 604 8.87 18.35 25.79
N ASP A 605 8.06 18.24 26.85
CA ASP A 605 8.46 17.64 28.12
C ASP A 605 8.12 16.14 28.20
N ALA A 606 7.44 15.57 27.19
CA ALA A 606 7.06 14.16 27.18
C ALA A 606 8.26 13.24 26.94
N ALA A 607 8.23 12.08 27.61
CA ALA A 607 9.03 10.90 27.32
C ALA A 607 8.12 9.72 26.93
N VAL A 608 8.51 8.99 25.88
CA VAL A 608 7.73 7.89 25.31
C VAL A 608 8.55 6.60 25.33
N THR A 609 7.96 5.53 25.87
CA THR A 609 8.48 4.17 25.76
C THR A 609 7.57 3.34 24.87
N ILE A 610 8.06 2.94 23.70
CA ILE A 610 7.38 1.98 22.84
C ILE A 610 7.74 0.57 23.32
N VAL A 611 6.74 -0.25 23.65
CA VAL A 611 6.91 -1.66 24.06
C VAL A 611 6.17 -2.53 23.05
N GLY A 612 6.88 -3.32 22.26
CA GLY A 612 6.26 -4.17 21.24
C GLY A 612 7.25 -5.08 20.53
N SER A 613 6.80 -5.81 19.52
CA SER A 613 7.67 -6.65 18.68
C SER A 613 8.71 -5.82 17.92
N SER A 614 9.56 -6.46 17.12
CA SER A 614 10.44 -5.70 16.21
C SER A 614 9.60 -4.79 15.29
N PRO A 615 9.93 -3.49 15.17
CA PRO A 615 9.27 -2.60 14.23
C PRO A 615 9.27 -3.20 12.81
N PRO A 616 8.16 -3.10 12.05
CA PRO A 616 8.11 -3.60 10.67
C PRO A 616 9.23 -3.03 9.81
N ALA A 617 9.82 -3.85 8.94
CA ALA A 617 10.95 -3.47 8.09
C ALA A 617 10.67 -2.22 7.25
N ALA A 618 9.43 -2.08 6.74
CA ALA A 618 9.02 -0.91 5.95
C ALA A 618 9.25 0.43 6.67
N LEU A 619 9.14 0.48 8.01
CA LEU A 619 9.38 1.71 8.77
C LEU A 619 10.82 2.21 8.62
N GLN A 620 11.81 1.31 8.50
CA GLN A 620 13.21 1.69 8.30
C GLN A 620 13.45 2.39 6.96
N HIS A 621 12.54 2.20 6.01
CA HIS A 621 12.59 2.75 4.66
C HIS A 621 11.66 3.96 4.49
N GLN A 622 10.93 4.37 5.53
CA GLN A 622 10.13 5.59 5.53
C GLN A 622 10.97 6.80 5.96
N VAL A 623 10.47 8.00 5.71
CA VAL A 623 11.14 9.24 6.15
C VAL A 623 10.94 9.47 7.65
N GLN A 624 9.73 9.19 8.15
CA GLN A 624 9.33 9.48 9.54
C GLN A 624 10.19 8.76 10.58
N TYR A 625 10.30 7.44 10.49
CA TYR A 625 10.87 6.64 11.57
C TYR A 625 12.37 6.88 11.80
N PRO A 626 13.25 6.91 10.77
CA PRO A 626 14.65 7.28 10.96
C PRO A 626 14.84 8.70 11.50
N ALA A 627 14.04 9.66 11.04
CA ALA A 627 14.08 11.04 11.54
C ALA A 627 13.70 11.11 13.02
N MET A 628 12.61 10.45 13.41
CA MET A 628 12.14 10.37 14.79
C MET A 628 13.19 9.73 15.72
N LEU A 629 13.87 8.67 15.27
CA LEU A 629 14.96 8.05 16.03
C LEU A 629 16.14 9.00 16.21
N ALA A 630 16.56 9.69 15.15
CA ALA A 630 17.66 10.63 15.21
C ALA A 630 17.37 11.78 16.18
N GLU A 631 16.13 12.29 16.17
CA GLU A 631 15.71 13.43 16.99
C GLU A 631 15.47 13.07 18.46
N TYR A 632 14.79 11.95 18.74
CA TYR A 632 14.29 11.66 20.09
C TYR A 632 14.94 10.47 20.80
N ALA A 633 15.59 9.56 20.08
CA ALA A 633 16.16 8.33 20.66
C ALA A 633 17.68 8.41 20.92
N THR A 634 18.30 9.58 20.74
CA THR A 634 19.74 9.80 20.96
C THR A 634 20.03 10.68 22.18
N GLY A 635 21.24 10.59 22.74
CA GLY A 635 21.69 11.37 23.91
C GLY A 635 21.68 10.59 25.24
N ASP A 636 22.12 11.25 26.33
CA ASP A 636 22.26 10.63 27.65
C ASP A 636 20.89 10.34 28.32
N ASN A 637 19.86 11.11 27.95
CA ASN A 637 18.48 10.96 28.41
C ASN A 637 17.53 11.03 27.21
N PRO A 638 17.42 9.95 26.41
CA PRO A 638 16.56 9.94 25.23
C PRO A 638 15.10 10.11 25.63
N ARG A 639 14.35 10.93 24.88
CA ARG A 639 12.90 11.11 25.07
C ARG A 639 12.10 9.97 24.47
N LEU A 640 12.70 9.17 23.59
CA LEU A 640 12.12 7.98 22.98
C LEU A 640 12.94 6.74 23.34
N THR A 641 12.29 5.74 23.91
CA THR A 641 12.87 4.41 24.14
C THR A 641 12.04 3.35 23.42
N ILE A 642 12.70 2.38 22.78
CA ILE A 642 12.03 1.25 22.12
C ILE A 642 12.48 -0.05 22.78
N VAL A 643 11.53 -0.78 23.36
CA VAL A 643 11.72 -2.07 24.01
C VAL A 643 11.10 -3.15 23.14
N LYS A 644 11.95 -4.07 22.65
CA LYS A 644 11.52 -5.26 21.89
C LYS A 644 10.99 -6.31 22.85
N ALA A 645 9.68 -6.40 22.98
CA ALA A 645 9.02 -7.27 23.94
C ALA A 645 7.57 -7.62 23.55
N GLN A 646 7.08 -8.72 24.09
CA GLN A 646 5.65 -9.01 24.12
C GLN A 646 5.04 -8.36 25.36
N VAL A 647 4.07 -7.46 25.16
CA VAL A 647 3.39 -6.74 26.24
C VAL A 647 2.09 -7.44 26.66
N GLY A 648 1.85 -7.49 27.96
CA GLY A 648 0.66 -8.07 28.58
C GLY A 648 -0.52 -7.09 28.65
N ALA A 649 -1.49 -7.41 29.52
CA ALA A 649 -2.63 -6.55 29.78
C ALA A 649 -2.23 -5.27 30.54
N ILE A 650 -3.01 -4.21 30.35
CA ILE A 650 -2.87 -2.99 31.14
C ILE A 650 -3.39 -3.21 32.56
N GLU A 651 -2.69 -2.64 33.52
CA GLU A 651 -3.13 -2.53 34.91
C GLU A 651 -2.93 -1.10 35.43
N THR A 652 -3.59 -0.78 36.54
CA THR A 652 -3.47 0.53 37.21
C THR A 652 -2.96 0.36 38.63
N TYR A 653 -2.12 1.29 39.09
CA TYR A 653 -1.69 1.37 40.47
C TYR A 653 -1.68 2.82 40.98
N ARG A 654 -1.63 3.01 42.30
CA ARG A 654 -1.47 4.33 42.92
C ARG A 654 0.01 4.64 43.07
N HIS A 655 0.48 5.66 42.36
CA HIS A 655 1.84 6.15 42.45
C HIS A 655 2.08 6.91 43.76
N GLU A 656 3.36 7.09 44.15
CA GLU A 656 3.75 7.82 45.38
C GLU A 656 3.20 9.26 45.42
N SER A 657 3.01 9.85 44.24
CA SER A 657 2.33 11.16 44.06
C SER A 657 0.82 11.17 44.38
N GLY A 658 0.21 10.01 44.65
CA GLY A 658 -1.24 9.84 44.83
C GLY A 658 -2.05 9.69 43.54
N GLN A 659 -1.44 9.95 42.38
CA GLN A 659 -2.08 9.80 41.07
C GLN A 659 -2.19 8.33 40.64
N THR A 660 -3.22 8.03 39.84
CA THR A 660 -3.33 6.74 39.14
C THR A 660 -2.31 6.70 38.00
N TRP A 661 -1.47 5.67 38.00
CA TRP A 661 -0.50 5.36 36.94
C TRP A 661 -0.83 3.99 36.32
N PHE A 662 -0.34 3.77 35.11
CA PHE A 662 -0.48 2.53 34.38
C PHE A 662 0.77 1.69 34.52
N GLN A 663 0.58 0.37 34.52
CA GLN A 663 1.66 -0.58 34.39
C GLN A 663 1.28 -1.67 33.40
N ALA A 664 2.27 -2.20 32.68
CA ALA A 664 2.10 -3.38 31.85
C ALA A 664 3.35 -4.25 31.97
N ASP A 665 3.13 -5.51 32.31
CA ASP A 665 4.20 -6.50 32.28
C ASP A 665 4.54 -6.82 30.83
N TYR A 666 5.82 -7.06 30.58
CA TYR A 666 6.31 -7.46 29.28
C TYR A 666 7.40 -8.51 29.41
N VAL A 667 7.52 -9.34 28.38
CA VAL A 667 8.58 -10.33 28.22
C VAL A 667 9.47 -9.87 27.08
N ASP A 668 10.73 -9.57 27.36
CA ASP A 668 11.67 -9.14 26.33
C ASP A 668 12.08 -10.30 25.42
N GLN A 669 12.85 -9.99 24.37
CA GLN A 669 13.37 -10.99 23.42
C GLN A 669 14.29 -12.05 24.05
N ASN A 670 14.79 -11.84 25.27
CA ASN A 670 15.62 -12.80 26.02
C ASN A 670 14.78 -13.66 26.96
N GLY A 671 13.47 -13.42 27.05
CA GLY A 671 12.58 -14.09 28.00
C GLY A 671 12.59 -13.47 29.40
N GLU A 672 13.23 -12.31 29.59
CA GLU A 672 13.24 -11.60 30.86
C GLU A 672 11.92 -10.87 31.06
N GLN A 673 11.34 -11.03 32.26
CA GLN A 673 10.12 -10.35 32.66
C GLN A 673 10.45 -9.01 33.30
N ALA A 674 9.79 -7.96 32.85
CA ALA A 674 9.87 -6.63 33.43
C ALA A 674 8.51 -5.92 33.33
N THR A 675 8.39 -4.78 34.01
CA THR A 675 7.15 -3.99 34.05
C THR A 675 7.43 -2.58 33.57
N ALA A 676 6.73 -2.15 32.52
CA ALA A 676 6.73 -0.75 32.10
C ALA A 676 5.73 0.04 32.96
N ARG A 677 6.07 1.27 33.35
CA ARG A 677 5.21 2.16 34.16
C ARG A 677 5.19 3.57 33.60
N ALA A 678 4.01 4.18 33.56
CA ALA A 678 3.81 5.52 33.02
C ALA A 678 2.49 6.16 33.52
N ASP A 679 2.39 7.48 33.43
CA ASP A 679 1.16 8.25 33.71
C ASP A 679 0.24 8.39 32.49
N GLY A 680 0.69 7.99 31.29
CA GLY A 680 -0.10 7.83 30.07
C GLY A 680 0.12 6.48 29.39
N TYR A 681 -0.89 5.97 28.69
CA TYR A 681 -0.86 4.69 27.97
C TYR A 681 -1.62 4.78 26.64
N VAL A 682 -0.97 4.35 25.57
CA VAL A 682 -1.56 4.20 24.23
C VAL A 682 -1.42 2.76 23.79
N THR A 683 -2.46 2.19 23.18
CA THR A 683 -2.37 0.88 22.54
C THR A 683 -2.35 0.98 21.02
N SER A 684 -1.41 0.28 20.38
CA SER A 684 -1.17 0.23 18.94
C SER A 684 -0.68 -1.18 18.54
N LEU A 685 -1.37 -2.20 19.06
CA LEU A 685 -0.97 -3.61 19.00
C LEU A 685 -1.37 -4.33 17.69
N GLY A 686 -1.86 -3.60 16.70
CA GLY A 686 -2.49 -4.16 15.51
C GLY A 686 -4.02 -4.13 15.62
N ARG A 687 -4.71 -4.63 14.60
CA ARG A 687 -6.14 -4.37 14.38
C ARG A 687 -7.04 -5.57 14.73
N THR A 688 -8.30 -5.29 15.08
CA THR A 688 -9.30 -6.27 15.55
C THR A 688 -10.10 -6.95 14.43
N ASN A 689 -9.99 -6.45 13.20
CA ASN A 689 -10.63 -6.93 11.98
C ASN A 689 -12.14 -7.32 12.10
N PRO A 690 -13.02 -6.44 12.64
CA PRO A 690 -14.46 -6.63 12.62
C PRO A 690 -15.04 -6.32 11.23
N LEU A 691 -16.33 -6.61 11.04
CA LEU A 691 -17.07 -6.00 9.92
C LEU A 691 -16.97 -4.46 9.99
N PRO A 692 -16.85 -3.78 8.83
CA PRO A 692 -16.93 -2.33 8.78
C PRO A 692 -18.17 -1.80 9.51
N PRO A 693 -18.07 -0.73 10.32
CA PRO A 693 -19.19 -0.20 11.08
C PRO A 693 -20.44 0.10 10.26
N ALA A 694 -20.26 0.49 8.99
CA ALA A 694 -21.36 0.74 8.05
C ALA A 694 -22.22 -0.50 7.76
N LEU A 695 -21.74 -1.71 8.06
CA LEU A 695 -22.37 -2.99 7.72
C LEU A 695 -22.89 -3.76 8.94
N GLN A 696 -22.62 -3.28 10.15
CA GLN A 696 -22.96 -4.02 11.37
C GLN A 696 -24.48 -4.17 11.55
N ASP A 697 -25.25 -3.11 11.28
CA ASP A 697 -26.71 -3.16 11.41
C ASP A 697 -27.34 -4.08 10.37
N LEU A 698 -26.98 -3.93 9.09
CA LEU A 698 -27.37 -4.87 8.02
C LEU A 698 -27.03 -6.32 8.39
N ALA A 699 -25.83 -6.59 8.89
CA ALA A 699 -25.42 -7.93 9.28
C ALA A 699 -26.27 -8.49 10.43
N ASN A 700 -26.62 -7.65 11.40
CA ASN A 700 -27.48 -8.04 12.52
C ASN A 700 -28.91 -8.32 12.07
N GLU A 701 -29.49 -7.46 11.22
CA GLU A 701 -30.84 -7.62 10.66
C GLU A 701 -30.95 -8.91 9.84
N VAL A 702 -29.97 -9.18 8.96
CA VAL A 702 -29.89 -10.41 8.16
C VAL A 702 -29.85 -11.65 9.05
N ARG A 703 -29.02 -11.64 10.10
CA ARG A 703 -28.93 -12.76 11.05
C ARG A 703 -30.21 -12.95 11.86
N ASP A 704 -30.87 -11.87 12.27
CA ASP A 704 -32.12 -11.91 13.01
C ASP A 704 -33.26 -12.53 12.18
N HIS A 705 -33.21 -12.34 10.86
CA HIS A 705 -34.12 -12.96 9.89
C HIS A 705 -33.69 -14.39 9.49
N GLY A 706 -32.59 -14.91 10.05
CA GLY A 706 -32.07 -16.24 9.73
C GLY A 706 -31.37 -16.33 8.37
N GLY A 707 -30.95 -15.19 7.82
CA GLY A 707 -30.15 -15.10 6.60
C GLY A 707 -28.66 -15.43 6.82
N GLU A 708 -27.92 -15.44 5.73
CA GLU A 708 -26.50 -15.78 5.67
C GLU A 708 -25.67 -14.64 5.08
N ILE A 709 -24.39 -14.58 5.48
CA ILE A 709 -23.43 -13.60 4.98
C ILE A 709 -22.21 -14.37 4.48
N SER A 710 -21.82 -14.13 3.24
CA SER A 710 -20.62 -14.71 2.62
C SER A 710 -19.73 -13.61 2.06
N GLY A 711 -18.46 -13.94 1.79
CA GLY A 711 -17.48 -12.99 1.28
C GLY A 711 -16.53 -13.59 0.26
N ASP A 712 -16.18 -12.78 -0.73
CA ASP A 712 -15.19 -13.09 -1.78
C ASP A 712 -14.17 -11.95 -1.87
N LEU A 713 -12.94 -12.27 -2.24
CA LEU A 713 -11.98 -11.26 -2.66
C LEU A 713 -12.33 -10.77 -4.07
N LEU A 714 -12.08 -9.49 -4.34
CA LEU A 714 -12.33 -8.84 -5.62
C LEU A 714 -11.00 -8.55 -6.32
N PHE A 715 -10.90 -8.99 -7.57
CA PHE A 715 -9.77 -8.73 -8.46
C PHE A 715 -10.26 -8.10 -9.77
N ASP A 716 -9.44 -7.27 -10.40
CA ASP A 716 -9.71 -6.85 -11.78
C ASP A 716 -9.36 -7.96 -12.79
N LYS A 717 -9.59 -7.71 -14.08
CA LYS A 717 -9.27 -8.66 -15.16
C LYS A 717 -7.76 -9.02 -15.26
N ASP A 718 -6.91 -8.19 -14.68
CA ASP A 718 -5.46 -8.32 -14.67
C ASP A 718 -4.91 -8.97 -13.38
N ASP A 719 -5.83 -9.42 -12.52
CA ASP A 719 -5.59 -9.99 -11.20
C ASP A 719 -5.07 -8.98 -10.18
N GLN A 720 -5.29 -7.67 -10.36
CA GLN A 720 -5.00 -6.68 -9.33
C GLN A 720 -6.08 -6.70 -8.24
N TYR A 721 -5.66 -6.69 -6.98
CA TYR A 721 -6.60 -6.67 -5.84
C TYR A 721 -7.34 -5.33 -5.77
N ILE A 722 -8.67 -5.37 -5.78
CA ILE A 722 -9.53 -4.18 -5.78
C ILE A 722 -10.50 -4.14 -4.58
N GLY A 723 -10.40 -5.10 -3.66
CA GLY A 723 -11.15 -5.11 -2.40
C GLY A 723 -11.75 -6.47 -2.07
N TYR A 724 -12.77 -6.52 -1.22
CA TYR A 724 -13.59 -7.72 -1.01
C TYR A 724 -15.08 -7.40 -1.16
N GLY A 725 -15.88 -8.37 -1.57
CA GLY A 725 -17.32 -8.26 -1.70
C GLY A 725 -18.02 -9.11 -0.65
N LEU A 726 -19.07 -8.56 -0.05
CA LEU A 726 -19.95 -9.28 0.87
C LEU A 726 -21.32 -9.48 0.22
N THR A 727 -21.86 -10.68 0.39
CA THR A 727 -23.22 -11.03 -0.04
C THR A 727 -24.06 -11.34 1.20
N PHE A 728 -25.18 -10.63 1.33
CA PHE A 728 -26.16 -10.78 2.40
C PHE A 728 -27.41 -11.43 1.82
N ALA A 729 -27.62 -12.71 2.13
CA ALA A 729 -28.74 -13.51 1.63
C ALA A 729 -29.83 -13.62 2.71
N VAL A 730 -31.01 -13.07 2.46
CA VAL A 730 -32.10 -13.00 3.44
C VAL A 730 -33.44 -12.99 2.71
N ASP A 731 -34.45 -13.71 3.25
CA ASP A 731 -35.82 -13.74 2.70
C ASP A 731 -35.91 -14.03 1.19
N GLY A 732 -34.98 -14.85 0.67
CA GLY A 732 -34.92 -15.22 -0.75
C GLY A 732 -34.33 -14.14 -1.67
N ARG A 733 -33.70 -13.10 -1.12
CA ARG A 733 -33.01 -12.03 -1.85
C ARG A 733 -31.53 -12.00 -1.49
N GLU A 734 -30.72 -11.47 -2.41
CA GLU A 734 -29.30 -11.20 -2.19
C GLU A 734 -29.03 -9.70 -2.30
N HIS A 735 -28.36 -9.15 -1.29
CA HIS A 735 -27.81 -7.81 -1.31
C HIS A 735 -26.29 -7.90 -1.34
N ARG A 736 -25.65 -7.10 -2.20
CA ARG A 736 -24.19 -7.07 -2.32
C ARG A 736 -23.66 -5.75 -1.84
N VAL A 737 -22.51 -5.79 -1.18
CA VAL A 737 -21.74 -4.61 -0.78
C VAL A 737 -20.27 -4.89 -1.06
N ASP A 738 -19.59 -3.95 -1.69
CA ASP A 738 -18.13 -4.04 -1.88
C ASP A 738 -17.42 -3.20 -0.82
N VAL A 739 -16.27 -3.69 -0.36
CA VAL A 739 -15.39 -3.00 0.58
C VAL A 739 -14.04 -2.79 -0.07
N ASP A 740 -13.61 -1.54 -0.14
CA ASP A 740 -12.36 -1.12 -0.74
C ASP A 740 -11.55 -0.23 0.20
N GLY A 741 -10.46 0.35 -0.31
CA GLY A 741 -9.53 1.15 0.45
C GLY A 741 -8.88 0.39 1.62
N ALA A 742 -8.45 1.13 2.65
CA ALA A 742 -7.70 0.53 3.76
C ALA A 742 -8.47 -0.53 4.55
N ALA A 743 -9.80 -0.40 4.61
CA ALA A 743 -10.68 -1.39 5.24
C ALA A 743 -10.57 -2.76 4.54
N SER A 744 -10.33 -2.77 3.23
CA SER A 744 -10.27 -4.01 2.45
C SER A 744 -9.03 -4.87 2.73
N TRP A 745 -8.00 -4.32 3.38
CA TRP A 745 -6.79 -5.05 3.76
C TRP A 745 -6.91 -5.73 5.12
N GLN A 746 -8.01 -5.50 5.84
CA GLN A 746 -8.33 -6.12 7.13
C GLN A 746 -9.63 -6.93 6.97
N LEU A 747 -9.48 -8.21 6.62
CA LEU A 747 -10.60 -9.08 6.32
C LEU A 747 -11.39 -9.39 7.60
N PRO A 748 -12.73 -9.18 7.61
CA PRO A 748 -13.56 -9.44 8.78
C PRO A 748 -13.46 -10.90 9.25
N ARG A 749 -12.95 -11.14 10.45
CA ARG A 749 -12.67 -12.51 10.98
C ARG A 749 -13.92 -13.39 11.09
N GLU A 750 -15.11 -12.79 11.13
CA GLU A 750 -16.37 -13.52 11.15
C GLU A 750 -16.84 -14.01 9.78
N ILE A 751 -16.28 -13.49 8.69
CA ILE A 751 -16.54 -13.93 7.32
C ILE A 751 -15.33 -14.70 6.76
N PHE A 752 -14.13 -14.16 7.00
CA PHE A 752 -12.85 -14.73 6.58
C PHE A 752 -12.14 -15.30 7.82
N ALA A 753 -12.49 -16.55 8.16
CA ALA A 753 -12.00 -17.18 9.38
C ALA A 753 -10.45 -17.30 9.39
N PRO A 754 -9.77 -17.00 10.50
CA PRO A 754 -8.30 -17.05 10.60
C PRO A 754 -7.69 -18.38 10.15
N GLU A 755 -8.41 -19.48 10.38
CA GLU A 755 -8.01 -20.84 10.03
C GLU A 755 -7.85 -21.06 8.52
N THR A 756 -8.49 -20.23 7.69
CA THR A 756 -8.38 -20.31 6.23
C THR A 756 -7.02 -19.83 5.70
N GLY A 757 -6.27 -19.06 6.49
CA GLY A 757 -5.00 -18.46 6.07
C GLY A 757 -5.13 -17.28 5.10
N ILE A 758 -6.34 -16.95 4.63
CA ILE A 758 -6.55 -15.99 3.54
C ILE A 758 -6.03 -14.58 3.84
N GLN A 759 -6.12 -14.12 5.09
CA GLN A 759 -5.53 -12.84 5.51
C GLN A 759 -4.00 -12.85 5.38
N ALA A 760 -3.34 -13.98 5.70
CA ALA A 760 -1.90 -14.11 5.57
C ALA A 760 -1.49 -14.10 4.09
N ASP A 761 -2.24 -14.80 3.23
CA ASP A 761 -2.01 -14.82 1.78
C ASP A 761 -2.20 -13.43 1.18
N LEU A 762 -3.24 -12.69 1.61
CA LEU A 762 -3.47 -11.31 1.19
C LEU A 762 -2.31 -10.38 1.60
N ASN A 763 -1.81 -10.53 2.83
CA ASN A 763 -0.66 -9.76 3.32
C ASN A 763 0.62 -10.08 2.53
N GLN A 764 0.84 -11.35 2.18
CA GLN A 764 2.00 -11.77 1.37
C GLN A 764 1.92 -11.20 -0.06
N MET A 765 0.74 -11.23 -0.67
CA MET A 765 0.50 -10.58 -1.96
C MET A 765 0.79 -9.08 -1.89
N GLY A 766 0.29 -8.39 -0.86
CA GLY A 766 0.56 -6.97 -0.63
C GLY A 766 2.05 -6.67 -0.50
N LEU A 767 2.78 -7.45 0.31
CA LEU A 767 4.22 -7.32 0.49
C LEU A 767 5.01 -7.61 -0.78
N ARG A 768 4.53 -8.52 -1.65
CA ARG A 768 5.17 -8.79 -2.94
C ARG A 768 4.97 -7.62 -3.91
N GLY A 769 3.76 -7.08 -3.99
CA GLY A 769 3.44 -5.95 -4.86
C GLY A 769 4.13 -4.65 -4.42
N LEU A 770 4.28 -4.45 -3.11
CA LEU A 770 4.95 -3.30 -2.49
C LEU A 770 5.88 -3.78 -1.36
N PRO A 771 7.12 -4.19 -1.71
CA PRO A 771 8.09 -4.63 -0.73
C PRO A 771 8.46 -3.53 0.27
N SER A 772 8.91 -3.94 1.46
CA SER A 772 9.29 -3.03 2.55
C SER A 772 10.29 -1.95 2.12
N GLU A 773 11.17 -2.27 1.17
CA GLU A 773 12.22 -1.40 0.67
C GLU A 773 11.68 -0.15 -0.05
N THR A 774 10.44 -0.22 -0.55
CA THR A 774 9.74 0.95 -1.10
C THR A 774 9.44 2.01 -0.03
N GLY A 775 9.41 1.61 1.26
CA GLY A 775 8.87 2.40 2.37
C GLY A 775 7.35 2.60 2.33
N ASN A 776 6.71 2.09 1.28
CA ASN A 776 5.28 1.94 1.16
C ASN A 776 4.88 0.52 1.60
N ALA A 777 3.70 0.40 2.20
CA ALA A 777 3.12 -0.88 2.57
C ALA A 777 1.61 -0.74 2.45
N ALA A 778 0.91 -1.80 2.03
CA ALA A 778 -0.55 -1.82 2.16
C ALA A 778 -0.94 -1.97 3.65
N PRO A 779 -1.90 -1.21 4.17
CA PRO A 779 -2.75 -0.21 3.50
C PRO A 779 -2.29 1.26 3.70
N GLY A 780 -1.22 1.68 3.01
CA GLY A 780 -0.73 3.06 2.98
C GLY A 780 -1.45 3.94 1.95
N PHE A 781 -1.26 5.26 2.02
CA PHE A 781 -2.00 6.23 1.21
C PHE A 781 -1.93 5.97 -0.31
N SER A 782 -0.73 6.01 -0.91
CA SER A 782 -0.54 5.77 -2.35
C SER A 782 -1.03 4.38 -2.82
N PRO A 783 -0.72 3.27 -2.11
CA PRO A 783 -1.27 1.96 -2.42
C PRO A 783 -2.80 1.90 -2.45
N ILE A 784 -3.47 2.58 -1.50
CA ILE A 784 -4.92 2.66 -1.46
C ILE A 784 -5.48 3.51 -2.61
N ALA A 785 -4.82 4.61 -2.95
CA ALA A 785 -5.21 5.42 -4.10
C ALA A 785 -5.16 4.62 -5.41
N ARG A 786 -4.10 3.85 -5.63
CA ARG A 786 -3.99 2.92 -6.78
C ARG A 786 -5.13 1.90 -6.76
N GLN A 787 -5.35 1.22 -5.64
CA GLN A 787 -6.41 0.20 -5.51
C GLN A 787 -7.79 0.76 -5.89
N SER A 788 -8.16 1.92 -5.34
CA SER A 788 -9.47 2.52 -5.59
C SER A 788 -9.61 3.04 -7.02
N ALA A 789 -8.54 3.58 -7.62
CA ALA A 789 -8.54 3.96 -9.04
C ALA A 789 -8.74 2.74 -9.96
N LEU A 790 -8.06 1.61 -9.67
CA LEU A 790 -8.25 0.35 -10.40
C LEU A 790 -9.66 -0.19 -10.24
N ARG A 791 -10.20 -0.17 -9.01
CA ARG A 791 -11.59 -0.55 -8.75
C ARG A 791 -12.57 0.28 -9.59
N ALA A 792 -12.41 1.60 -9.61
CA ALA A 792 -13.29 2.48 -10.39
C ALA A 792 -13.27 2.15 -11.88
N ARG A 793 -12.09 1.85 -12.44
CA ARG A 793 -11.94 1.40 -13.83
C ARG A 793 -12.63 0.06 -14.07
N ALA A 794 -12.41 -0.91 -13.18
CA ALA A 794 -13.00 -2.24 -13.26
C ALA A 794 -14.54 -2.19 -13.18
N VAL A 795 -15.10 -1.44 -12.23
CA VAL A 795 -16.56 -1.25 -12.09
C VAL A 795 -17.15 -0.55 -13.30
N ALA A 796 -16.47 0.47 -13.84
CA ALA A 796 -16.93 1.14 -15.05
C ALA A 796 -16.94 0.21 -16.28
N ALA A 797 -15.91 -0.64 -16.44
CA ALA A 797 -15.86 -1.64 -17.51
C ALA A 797 -16.95 -2.71 -17.34
N ALA A 798 -17.21 -3.16 -16.11
CA ALA A 798 -18.32 -4.07 -15.81
C ALA A 798 -19.68 -3.46 -16.17
N ALA A 799 -19.90 -2.19 -15.84
CA ALA A 799 -21.11 -1.45 -16.22
C ALA A 799 -21.24 -1.26 -17.75
N ALA A 800 -20.11 -1.20 -18.47
CA ALA A 800 -20.08 -1.13 -19.93
C ALA A 800 -20.28 -2.49 -20.64
N GLY A 801 -20.43 -3.58 -19.87
CA GLY A 801 -20.75 -4.91 -20.40
C GLY A 801 -19.58 -5.90 -20.44
N ASP A 802 -18.46 -5.61 -19.78
CA ASP A 802 -17.37 -6.58 -19.57
C ASP A 802 -17.57 -7.32 -18.21
N PRO A 803 -18.21 -8.51 -18.19
CA PRO A 803 -18.47 -9.22 -16.94
C PRO A 803 -17.20 -9.71 -16.23
N GLU A 804 -16.06 -9.79 -16.94
CA GLU A 804 -14.78 -10.25 -16.40
C GLU A 804 -13.94 -9.12 -15.81
N ALA A 805 -14.41 -7.87 -15.90
CA ALA A 805 -13.71 -6.72 -15.37
C ALA A 805 -13.60 -6.74 -13.83
N VAL A 806 -14.55 -7.38 -13.14
CA VAL A 806 -14.53 -7.60 -11.68
C VAL A 806 -14.72 -9.08 -11.39
N ARG A 807 -13.65 -9.75 -10.98
CA ARG A 807 -13.63 -11.16 -10.61
C ARG A 807 -13.81 -11.33 -9.11
N ARG A 808 -14.64 -12.30 -8.72
CA ARG A 808 -14.86 -12.71 -7.34
C ARG A 808 -14.20 -14.05 -7.10
N THR A 809 -13.25 -14.12 -6.17
CA THR A 809 -12.52 -15.35 -5.86
C THR A 809 -12.39 -15.54 -4.36
N SER A 810 -12.42 -16.80 -3.91
CA SER A 810 -12.21 -17.14 -2.50
C SER A 810 -10.73 -17.20 -2.10
N THR A 811 -9.82 -17.12 -3.09
CA THR A 811 -8.37 -17.26 -2.92
C THR A 811 -7.62 -16.20 -3.71
N ILE A 812 -6.36 -15.96 -3.32
CA ILE A 812 -5.43 -15.13 -4.09
C ILE A 812 -5.09 -15.83 -5.43
N PRO A 813 -5.07 -15.11 -6.57
CA PRO A 813 -4.67 -15.68 -7.86
C PRO A 813 -3.25 -16.27 -7.81
N GLU A 814 -3.06 -17.45 -8.42
CA GLU A 814 -1.78 -18.18 -8.40
C GLU A 814 -0.60 -17.34 -8.95
N ARG A 815 -0.87 -16.42 -9.89
CA ARG A 815 0.13 -15.52 -10.47
C ARG A 815 0.79 -14.59 -9.43
N TRP A 816 0.16 -14.37 -8.28
CA TRP A 816 0.75 -13.61 -7.16
C TRP A 816 1.64 -14.45 -6.25
N GLN A 817 1.64 -15.77 -6.35
CA GLN A 817 2.56 -16.63 -5.60
C GLN A 817 3.98 -16.48 -6.14
N ARG A 818 4.97 -16.29 -5.26
CA ARG A 818 6.37 -16.17 -5.67
C ARG A 818 6.85 -17.51 -6.23
N PRO A 819 7.51 -17.54 -7.40
CA PRO A 819 8.03 -18.78 -7.93
C PRO A 819 9.16 -19.35 -7.07
N ASP A 820 9.24 -20.68 -7.00
CA ASP A 820 10.39 -21.37 -6.41
C ASP A 820 11.59 -21.21 -7.35
N LEU A 821 12.66 -20.60 -6.85
CA LEU A 821 13.88 -20.32 -7.60
C LEU A 821 14.95 -21.42 -7.43
N ASP A 822 14.62 -22.58 -6.83
CA ASP A 822 15.58 -23.68 -6.67
C ASP A 822 16.10 -24.15 -8.06
N PRO A 823 17.42 -24.01 -8.33
CA PRO A 823 18.01 -24.34 -9.62
C PRO A 823 17.86 -25.81 -10.04
N LYS A 824 17.42 -26.71 -9.16
CA LYS A 824 17.16 -28.13 -9.50
C LYS A 824 15.79 -28.38 -10.16
N ALA A 825 14.85 -27.46 -10.07
CA ALA A 825 13.48 -27.66 -10.57
C ALA A 825 13.34 -27.41 -12.10
N VAL A 826 14.22 -26.62 -12.70
CA VAL A 826 14.13 -26.15 -14.11
C VAL A 826 14.36 -27.28 -15.15
N THR A 827 14.68 -28.50 -14.72
CA THR A 827 14.98 -29.65 -15.60
C THR A 827 13.90 -30.73 -15.68
N ARG A 828 12.63 -30.44 -15.35
CA ARG A 828 11.54 -31.41 -15.50
C ARG A 828 10.64 -31.08 -16.69
N THR A 829 10.95 -31.67 -17.84
CA THR A 829 10.04 -31.77 -18.99
C THR A 829 8.74 -32.49 -18.55
N PRO A 830 7.54 -32.03 -18.96
CA PRO A 830 6.29 -32.65 -18.55
C PRO A 830 6.08 -33.98 -19.30
N THR A 831 6.03 -35.09 -18.57
CA THR A 831 5.55 -36.37 -19.09
C THR A 831 4.02 -36.41 -18.96
N PRO A 832 3.24 -36.90 -19.94
CA PRO A 832 1.79 -36.89 -19.88
C PRO A 832 1.26 -37.73 -18.71
N ALA A 833 0.35 -37.16 -17.93
CA ALA A 833 -0.30 -37.83 -16.81
C ALA A 833 -1.34 -38.87 -17.28
N THR A 834 -1.23 -40.09 -16.76
CA THR A 834 -2.32 -41.08 -16.76
C THR A 834 -3.00 -41.03 -15.38
N PRO A 835 -4.34 -41.18 -15.29
CA PRO A 835 -5.07 -40.88 -14.07
C PRO A 835 -5.00 -42.05 -13.09
N SER A 836 -4.78 -41.75 -11.80
CA SER A 836 -4.98 -42.70 -10.71
C SER A 836 -5.66 -42.06 -9.51
N THR A 837 -6.82 -42.63 -9.19
CA THR A 837 -7.72 -42.44 -8.05
C THR A 837 -7.06 -42.68 -6.67
N PRO A 838 -7.70 -42.22 -5.58
CA PRO A 838 -7.04 -41.75 -4.36
C PRO A 838 -6.68 -42.91 -3.41
N ARG A 839 -5.56 -42.75 -2.70
CA ARG A 839 -5.26 -43.58 -1.53
C ARG A 839 -4.67 -42.76 -0.39
N VAL A 840 -5.35 -42.88 0.74
CA VAL A 840 -5.08 -42.32 2.07
C VAL A 840 -3.79 -42.89 2.68
N ALA A 841 -3.05 -42.02 3.39
CA ALA A 841 -2.32 -42.21 4.66
C ALA A 841 -0.86 -41.76 4.64
N GLY A 842 -0.50 -40.88 5.59
CA GLY A 842 0.88 -40.72 6.05
C GLY A 842 1.23 -39.32 6.55
N ILE A 843 0.76 -38.96 7.75
CA ILE A 843 1.19 -37.75 8.48
C ILE A 843 2.67 -37.90 8.81
N ALA A 844 3.49 -37.02 8.26
CA ALA A 844 4.86 -36.76 8.70
C ALA A 844 5.24 -35.30 8.40
N GLY A 845 5.15 -34.45 9.43
CA GLY A 845 5.94 -33.24 9.63
C GLY A 845 5.95 -32.17 8.54
N ILE A 846 4.83 -31.45 8.38
CA ILE A 846 4.85 -30.12 7.76
C ILE A 846 5.25 -29.12 8.86
N ALA A 847 6.42 -28.51 8.71
CA ALA A 847 6.87 -27.42 9.58
C ALA A 847 6.00 -26.19 9.32
N GLY A 848 5.26 -25.76 10.35
CA GLY A 848 4.40 -24.59 10.31
C GLY A 848 5.16 -23.27 10.40
N SER A 849 4.78 -22.33 9.53
CA SER A 849 4.25 -20.99 9.86
C SER A 849 4.88 -20.18 11.01
N HIS A 850 5.75 -19.20 10.72
CA HIS A 850 5.99 -18.00 11.55
C HIS A 850 6.61 -16.87 10.69
N LEU A 851 5.85 -15.84 10.29
CA LEU A 851 6.38 -14.71 9.50
C LEU A 851 5.89 -13.31 9.94
N TRP A 852 5.21 -13.22 11.09
CA TRP A 852 4.99 -11.93 11.79
C TRP A 852 5.70 -11.88 13.15
N GLU A 853 6.41 -12.95 13.51
CA GLU A 853 7.21 -13.06 14.74
C GLU A 853 8.59 -13.65 14.41
N THR A 854 9.62 -12.84 14.69
CA THR A 854 11.05 -13.14 14.88
C THR A 854 11.95 -13.58 13.71
N GLY A 855 12.94 -12.73 13.42
CA GLY A 855 14.30 -13.18 13.14
C GLY A 855 15.11 -13.19 14.45
N MET A 856 15.46 -14.37 14.96
CA MET A 856 16.76 -14.72 15.56
C MET A 856 16.82 -16.26 15.72
N PRO A 857 17.97 -16.91 15.42
CA PRO A 857 18.10 -18.36 15.44
C PRO A 857 18.23 -18.95 16.85
N GLN A 858 17.68 -20.16 17.06
CA GLN A 858 18.00 -20.98 18.23
C GLN A 858 19.39 -21.61 18.07
N ASP A 859 20.39 -21.07 18.77
CA ASP A 859 21.69 -21.72 18.92
C ASP A 859 21.54 -23.01 19.75
N ARG A 860 21.69 -24.16 19.07
CA ARG A 860 22.02 -25.41 19.75
C ARG A 860 23.51 -25.39 20.12
N VAL A 861 23.77 -25.44 21.43
CA VAL A 861 25.07 -25.71 22.03
C VAL A 861 25.69 -26.97 21.40
N ASN A 862 26.75 -26.79 20.60
CA ASN A 862 27.81 -27.76 20.43
C ASN A 862 29.12 -27.05 20.03
N ARG A 863 30.07 -27.07 20.97
CA ARG A 863 31.37 -26.40 20.89
C ARG A 863 32.42 -27.35 20.30
N PRO A 864 33.14 -26.99 19.23
CA PRO A 864 34.45 -27.57 18.92
C PRO A 864 35.58 -26.68 19.49
N PRO A 865 36.77 -27.23 19.79
CA PRO A 865 37.81 -26.55 20.54
C PRO A 865 38.56 -25.49 19.71
N ALA A 866 39.04 -24.46 20.41
CA ALA A 866 39.77 -23.31 19.87
C ALA A 866 41.15 -23.65 19.29
N PRO A 867 41.59 -22.95 18.23
CA PRO A 867 43.00 -22.72 17.94
C PRO A 867 43.49 -21.38 18.54
N ALA A 868 44.75 -21.38 18.96
CA ALA A 868 45.47 -20.31 19.67
C ALA A 868 45.82 -19.07 18.79
N PRO A 869 46.24 -17.94 19.39
CA PRO A 869 46.23 -16.62 18.75
C PRO A 869 47.50 -16.32 17.92
N ILE A 870 47.32 -15.61 16.81
CA ILE A 870 48.41 -14.97 16.06
C ILE A 870 48.20 -13.45 16.13
N GLN A 871 49.20 -12.77 16.69
CA GLN A 871 49.32 -11.32 16.78
C GLN A 871 49.40 -10.65 15.40
N GLN A 872 48.73 -9.52 15.22
CA GLN A 872 49.15 -8.48 14.29
C GLN A 872 48.96 -7.07 14.90
N PRO A 873 49.76 -6.08 14.46
CA PRO A 873 50.26 -5.00 15.29
C PRO A 873 49.48 -3.68 15.20
N GLN A 874 49.62 -2.90 16.28
CA GLN A 874 49.14 -1.54 16.47
C GLN A 874 49.67 -0.57 15.39
N GLN A 875 48.77 0.23 14.82
CA GLN A 875 49.06 1.59 14.38
C GLN A 875 47.91 2.52 14.80
N GLN A 876 48.23 3.51 15.65
CA GLN A 876 47.37 4.63 16.03
C GLN A 876 47.41 5.72 14.95
N PRO A 877 46.33 6.48 14.76
CA PRO A 877 46.40 7.84 14.22
C PRO A 877 46.30 8.91 15.33
N PRO A 878 46.80 10.13 15.06
CA PRO A 878 47.20 11.12 16.07
C PRO A 878 46.05 11.98 16.61
N GLY A 879 46.27 12.51 17.82
CA GLY A 879 45.32 13.33 18.57
C GLY A 879 45.11 14.74 18.02
N HIS A 880 43.90 15.24 18.27
CA HIS A 880 43.60 16.66 18.25
C HIS A 880 43.16 17.09 19.65
N GLU A 881 43.95 18.00 20.22
CA GLU A 881 43.73 18.66 21.51
C GLU A 881 42.51 19.58 21.45
N ARG A 882 41.74 19.57 22.55
CA ARG A 882 40.71 20.58 22.87
C ARG A 882 41.36 21.91 23.26
N PRO A 883 40.80 23.06 22.86
CA PRO A 883 40.96 24.30 23.61
C PRO A 883 39.86 24.44 24.68
N ALA A 884 40.26 24.86 25.87
CA ALA A 884 39.42 25.18 27.02
C ALA A 884 38.78 26.58 26.90
N PRO A 885 37.81 26.96 27.78
CA PRO A 885 36.83 28.01 27.53
C PRO A 885 37.32 29.41 27.93
N GLY A 886 36.89 30.42 27.17
CA GLY A 886 37.12 31.84 27.44
C GLY A 886 35.80 32.60 27.63
N VAL A 887 35.78 33.43 28.67
CA VAL A 887 34.66 34.17 29.27
C VAL A 887 34.42 35.52 28.58
N GLY A 888 33.15 35.90 28.38
CA GLY A 888 32.64 37.24 28.73
C GLY A 888 32.44 38.34 27.65
N MET A 889 31.17 38.80 27.58
CA MET A 889 30.67 40.20 27.57
C MET A 889 30.67 41.09 26.30
N GLY A 890 29.46 41.65 26.02
CA GLY A 890 29.14 42.95 25.38
C GLY A 890 29.25 42.99 23.84
N ASP A 891 28.31 43.54 23.05
CA ASP A 891 27.14 44.42 23.23
C ASP A 891 25.99 43.96 22.31
#